data_AF-A0A7K1YWF7-F1
#
_entry.id   AF-A0A7K1YWF7-F1
#
_cell.length_a   1.000
_cell.length_b   1.000
_cell.length_c   1.000
_cell.angle_alpha   90.00
_cell.angle_beta   90.00
_cell.angle_gamma   90.00
#
_symmetry.space_group_name_H-M   'P 1'
#
loop_
_entity.id
_entity.type
_entity.pdbx_description
1 polymer ?
#
loop_
_entity_poly.entity_id
_entity_poly.type
_entity_poly.pdbx_seq_one_letter_code
_entity_poly.pdbx_strand_id
1 'polypeptide(L)'
;MTSPRIQIPPLLDAAWDSALIMTYGADLEFYEQHLLPLLTRSRNRVIFSDGRQTARRLTDTNSRVQLRQVNRTYVIAPVHADTAAHAKLIMLLSEDRGLLVVGSGNLSMSGYASQGECFSSYHWSQDDQGQREEFLAARDFIDQVCEKRLVDSFVQTRVQQAWRDAPWLYGKAQDSGSRLRHNLDQTLLDQFAEAVNGRTVDELVVHAPFYDHRCEALAELIQRMSPAMLQVLVQEHLTSVDPERLTAVLDAAPGLSDVRSVQAPDAGTFLHAKFLIARSEGIAICLQGSPNISSSALLGAYPNGNIELANLLIGERTAFDHLINSLVVSPESIDITQLGLGLKTEDDEQGSPSLHAATELSWEAPRLSGVFDRAVLVPPQLIIDGAAVTEVAWELSEPSADRTRFAVSLDEEAASALNGVAAVRFIFETGEETLPTFPYHVNALNALASGQARTDLLKRAGDLDLGDAELEELLAQLDAALVVDRGSIWRMLKRKAPDASDDDPSISIAYDELDWDAIQSHPKLAQYRNWDQRSASDPTDLGILLTSIADRFEADVRRAREGDPGADGPDPLPDGLDDLAKEIEAEDEEAAEENDAVHEQRRLSQRSRAKRQFHSFVKRFMNGLTDEEFTRYVGPPVIVPSYVIFNHLCWKLLQIDLADPVRIINAQTALWKFFWGDKNESGYFAALSAAEQEAALDILDRHHSEAVLLCSLFQAHAHTWHEPDDKALVEIRDVWRIVLPHPLWQPTKTALDDSTTLLQHSCKATHDLVEKLHALASYVSDGEPLAAVGQALGCRSEQVTITSGRVNRRSMGPQNVPIYAIEDPDASLTPGSAWRAFSSLAALHPEVEYIRLEDRSHDVIAFADFRNDDFLYADRATDDNQVLDPPVTETPPWSTALGALHEMAGAEAVAIRYRQR
;
A
#
# COMPACT_ATOMS: atom_id res chain seq x y z
N MET A 1 -32.96 -5.50 0.64
CA MET A 1 -32.58 -6.15 1.92
C MET A 1 -31.06 -6.10 1.95
N THR A 2 -30.45 -5.58 3.01
CA THR A 2 -28.98 -5.49 3.11
C THR A 2 -28.41 -6.90 3.30
N SER A 3 -27.69 -7.42 2.31
CA SER A 3 -26.95 -8.69 2.41
C SER A 3 -26.02 -8.65 3.64
N PRO A 4 -25.90 -9.77 4.38
CA PRO A 4 -25.07 -9.80 5.58
C PRO A 4 -23.62 -9.49 5.21
N ARG A 5 -23.01 -8.53 5.93
CA ARG A 5 -21.57 -8.25 5.83
C ARG A 5 -20.80 -9.56 5.98
N ILE A 6 -19.92 -9.86 5.03
CA ILE A 6 -18.92 -10.94 5.10
C ILE A 6 -18.26 -10.91 6.48
N GLN A 7 -18.44 -11.97 7.26
CA GLN A 7 -17.80 -12.16 8.56
C GLN A 7 -16.85 -13.33 8.47
N ILE A 8 -15.56 -13.05 8.25
CA ILE A 8 -14.51 -14.02 8.59
C ILE A 8 -14.66 -14.33 10.07
N PRO A 9 -14.60 -15.61 10.50
CA PRO A 9 -14.77 -15.97 11.89
C PRO A 9 -13.84 -15.13 12.80
N PRO A 10 -14.38 -14.48 13.85
CA PRO A 10 -13.56 -13.69 14.79
C PRO A 10 -12.52 -14.53 15.53
N LEU A 11 -12.62 -15.86 15.43
CA LEU A 11 -11.66 -16.83 15.90
C LEU A 11 -10.21 -16.56 15.40
N LEU A 12 -10.07 -15.96 14.22
CA LEU A 12 -8.77 -15.62 13.63
C LEU A 12 -8.24 -14.24 14.07
N ASP A 13 -9.10 -13.38 14.63
CA ASP A 13 -8.83 -12.00 15.02
C ASP A 13 -8.26 -11.93 16.45
N ALA A 14 -7.04 -12.45 16.62
CA ALA A 14 -6.28 -12.36 17.87
C ALA A 14 -4.79 -12.08 17.59
N ALA A 15 -4.05 -11.68 18.62
CA ALA A 15 -2.60 -11.51 18.50
C ALA A 15 -1.93 -12.89 18.45
N TRP A 16 -1.31 -13.20 17.32
CA TRP A 16 -0.54 -14.43 17.09
C TRP A 16 0.87 -14.06 16.61
N ASP A 17 1.86 -14.90 16.92
CA ASP A 17 3.26 -14.71 16.49
C ASP A 17 3.52 -15.39 15.15
N SER A 18 2.97 -16.59 14.96
CA SER A 18 3.09 -17.41 13.75
C SER A 18 1.73 -17.88 13.22
N ALA A 19 1.58 -17.93 11.89
CA ALA A 19 0.42 -18.47 11.19
C ALA A 19 0.85 -19.45 10.09
N LEU A 20 0.43 -20.71 10.18
CA LEU A 20 0.64 -21.73 9.17
C LEU A 20 -0.73 -22.14 8.61
N ILE A 21 -0.90 -22.07 7.30
CA ILE A 21 -2.14 -22.48 6.61
C ILE A 21 -1.77 -23.57 5.63
N MET A 22 -2.50 -24.67 5.60
CA MET A 22 -2.42 -25.65 4.51
C MET A 22 -3.74 -25.65 3.77
N THR A 23 -3.69 -25.76 2.45
CA THR A 23 -4.85 -25.73 1.58
C THR A 23 -4.60 -26.45 0.26
N TYR A 24 -5.66 -26.82 -0.47
CA TYR A 24 -5.51 -27.35 -1.83
C TYR A 24 -5.34 -26.19 -2.82
N GLY A 25 -6.38 -25.36 -2.94
CA GLY A 25 -6.36 -24.12 -3.73
C GLY A 25 -6.19 -22.90 -2.82
N ALA A 26 -5.30 -21.98 -3.19
CA ALA A 26 -5.10 -20.73 -2.49
C ALA A 26 -5.58 -19.55 -3.33
N ASP A 27 -6.63 -18.88 -2.86
CA ASP A 27 -7.03 -17.55 -3.32
C ASP A 27 -6.16 -16.51 -2.59
N LEU A 28 -5.07 -16.11 -3.25
CA LEU A 28 -4.11 -15.16 -2.69
C LEU A 28 -4.66 -13.73 -2.63
N GLU A 29 -5.64 -13.40 -3.46
CA GLU A 29 -6.33 -12.12 -3.39
C GLU A 29 -7.15 -12.03 -2.11
N PHE A 30 -7.99 -13.05 -1.86
CA PHE A 30 -8.73 -13.19 -0.61
C PHE A 30 -7.79 -13.13 0.60
N TYR A 31 -6.64 -13.81 0.52
CA TYR A 31 -5.64 -13.77 1.57
C TYR A 31 -5.11 -12.35 1.81
N GLU A 32 -4.55 -11.69 0.80
CA GLU A 32 -3.92 -10.37 0.94
C GLU A 32 -4.93 -9.28 1.36
N GLN A 33 -6.16 -9.34 0.85
CA GLN A 33 -7.16 -8.30 1.08
C GLN A 33 -8.00 -8.50 2.35
N HIS A 34 -8.19 -9.73 2.81
CA HIS A 34 -9.13 -10.01 3.89
C HIS A 34 -8.51 -10.73 5.08
N LEU A 35 -7.62 -11.69 4.87
CA LEU A 35 -7.02 -12.45 5.97
C LEU A 35 -5.74 -11.81 6.52
N LEU A 36 -4.88 -11.28 5.63
CA LEU A 36 -3.62 -10.64 5.98
C LEU A 36 -3.79 -9.46 6.95
N PRO A 37 -4.82 -8.57 6.82
CA PRO A 37 -5.06 -7.51 7.79
C PRO A 37 -5.31 -8.02 9.23
N LEU A 38 -5.96 -9.18 9.37
CA LEU A 38 -6.22 -9.82 10.66
C LEU A 38 -4.95 -10.46 11.25
N LEU A 39 -4.03 -10.90 10.38
CA LEU A 39 -2.77 -11.54 10.75
C LEU A 39 -1.58 -10.57 10.80
N THR A 40 -1.81 -9.25 10.79
CA THR A 40 -0.75 -8.21 10.79
C THR A 40 0.26 -8.35 11.92
N ARG A 41 -0.16 -8.90 13.07
CA ARG A 41 0.71 -9.16 14.23
C ARG A 41 1.56 -10.43 14.09
N SER A 42 1.14 -11.39 13.27
CA SER A 42 1.90 -12.59 12.96
C SER A 42 3.11 -12.21 12.14
N ARG A 43 4.30 -12.44 12.67
CA ARG A 43 5.57 -12.08 12.03
C ARG A 43 6.09 -13.16 11.09
N ASN A 44 5.55 -14.36 11.23
CA ASN A 44 5.86 -15.50 10.38
C ASN A 44 4.55 -16.07 9.85
N ARG A 45 4.39 -16.06 8.53
CA ARG A 45 3.15 -16.44 7.83
C ARG A 45 3.52 -17.35 6.67
N VAL A 46 3.00 -18.57 6.68
CA VAL A 46 3.30 -19.59 5.65
C VAL A 46 2.02 -20.23 5.18
N ILE A 47 1.83 -20.27 3.87
CA ILE A 47 0.69 -20.92 3.21
C ILE A 47 1.25 -22.09 2.40
N PHE A 48 0.93 -23.31 2.78
CA PHE A 48 1.17 -24.50 1.97
C PHE A 48 -0.02 -24.71 1.05
N SER A 49 0.24 -24.81 -0.24
CA SER A 49 -0.77 -25.01 -1.28
C SER A 49 -0.34 -26.08 -2.26
N ASP A 50 -1.28 -26.71 -2.95
CA ASP A 50 -0.93 -27.66 -4.00
C ASP A 50 -0.12 -26.97 -5.10
N GLY A 51 1.00 -27.59 -5.50
CA GLY A 51 1.92 -26.99 -6.45
C GLY A 51 1.31 -26.74 -7.83
N ARG A 52 0.41 -27.62 -8.31
CA ARG A 52 -0.28 -27.45 -9.59
C ARG A 52 -1.33 -26.38 -9.51
N GLN A 53 -2.11 -26.35 -8.44
CA GLN A 53 -3.13 -25.31 -8.22
C GLN A 53 -2.50 -23.92 -8.09
N THR A 54 -1.39 -23.82 -7.36
CA THR A 54 -0.64 -22.57 -7.21
C THR A 54 -0.11 -22.11 -8.56
N ALA A 55 0.53 -23.00 -9.33
CA ALA A 55 1.02 -22.67 -10.66
C ALA A 55 -0.09 -22.15 -11.57
N ARG A 56 -1.23 -22.85 -11.66
CA ARG A 56 -2.39 -22.44 -12.47
C ARG A 56 -2.88 -21.04 -12.09
N ARG A 57 -3.04 -20.77 -10.80
CA ARG A 57 -3.49 -19.46 -10.29
C ARG A 57 -2.50 -18.33 -10.61
N LEU A 58 -1.20 -18.60 -10.51
CA LEU A 58 -0.17 -17.59 -10.82
C LEU A 58 0.04 -17.38 -12.33
N THR A 59 -0.35 -18.34 -13.17
CA THR A 59 -0.27 -18.23 -14.64
C THR A 59 -1.51 -17.62 -15.30
N ASP A 60 -2.60 -17.46 -14.55
CA ASP A 60 -3.86 -16.99 -15.12
C ASP A 60 -3.75 -15.53 -15.57
N THR A 61 -3.52 -15.34 -16.87
CA THR A 61 -3.36 -14.02 -17.50
C THR A 61 -4.64 -13.19 -17.50
N ASN A 62 -5.79 -13.78 -17.16
CA ASN A 62 -7.05 -13.06 -17.02
C ASN A 62 -7.22 -12.44 -15.63
N SER A 63 -6.39 -12.83 -14.65
CA SER A 63 -6.37 -12.21 -13.33
C SER A 63 -5.78 -10.80 -13.45
N ARG A 64 -6.63 -9.78 -13.24
CA ARG A 64 -6.22 -8.36 -13.15
C ARG A 64 -5.62 -8.00 -11.79
N VAL A 65 -5.42 -8.97 -10.90
CA VAL A 65 -5.01 -8.77 -9.51
C VAL A 65 -3.50 -8.75 -9.42
N GLN A 66 -2.95 -7.59 -9.07
CA GLN A 66 -1.52 -7.44 -8.81
C GLN A 66 -1.23 -7.88 -7.37
N LEU A 67 -0.65 -9.08 -7.19
CA LEU A 67 -0.16 -9.54 -5.89
C LEU A 67 1.01 -8.65 -5.45
N ARG A 68 0.92 -8.05 -4.26
CA ARG A 68 1.95 -7.10 -3.76
C ARG A 68 2.72 -7.61 -2.56
N GLN A 69 2.24 -8.70 -1.95
CA GLN A 69 2.73 -9.18 -0.65
C GLN A 69 3.28 -10.61 -0.70
N VAL A 70 2.95 -11.37 -1.75
CA VAL A 70 3.42 -12.74 -1.97
C VAL A 70 4.94 -12.84 -1.85
N ASN A 71 5.40 -13.82 -1.06
CA ASN A 71 6.82 -14.08 -0.80
C ASN A 71 7.62 -12.88 -0.25
N ARG A 72 6.92 -11.84 0.22
CA ARG A 72 7.51 -10.64 0.84
C ARG A 72 7.06 -10.43 2.28
N THR A 73 5.77 -10.59 2.57
CA THR A 73 5.21 -10.47 3.93
C THR A 73 4.47 -11.71 4.41
N TYR A 74 4.33 -12.68 3.52
CA TYR A 74 4.00 -14.07 3.80
C TYR A 74 4.73 -14.95 2.79
N VAL A 75 4.84 -16.25 3.09
CA VAL A 75 5.46 -17.23 2.21
C VAL A 75 4.37 -18.10 1.60
N ILE A 76 4.30 -18.17 0.27
CA ILE A 76 3.59 -19.24 -0.42
C ILE A 76 4.56 -20.41 -0.60
N ALA A 77 4.15 -21.59 -0.15
CA ALA A 77 4.93 -22.81 -0.12
C ALA A 77 4.23 -23.88 -0.98
N PRO A 78 4.45 -23.88 -2.31
CA PRO A 78 3.92 -24.91 -3.18
C PRO A 78 4.39 -26.30 -2.72
N VAL A 79 3.45 -27.23 -2.52
CA VAL A 79 3.74 -28.62 -2.17
C VAL A 79 3.84 -29.41 -3.48
N HIS A 80 5.03 -29.87 -3.79
CA HIS A 80 5.35 -30.62 -5.00
C HIS A 80 5.20 -32.12 -4.76
N ALA A 81 4.07 -32.67 -5.22
CA ALA A 81 3.77 -34.10 -5.21
C ALA A 81 3.21 -34.55 -6.57
N ASP A 82 3.34 -35.85 -6.87
CA ASP A 82 2.78 -36.45 -8.09
C ASP A 82 1.24 -36.51 -8.05
N THR A 83 0.70 -36.57 -6.83
CA THR A 83 -0.72 -36.54 -6.46
C THR A 83 -1.08 -35.22 -5.78
N ALA A 84 -2.38 -34.96 -5.55
CA ALA A 84 -2.83 -33.69 -4.99
C ALA A 84 -2.41 -33.51 -3.52
N ALA A 85 -1.91 -32.32 -3.17
CA ALA A 85 -1.72 -31.90 -1.79
C ALA A 85 -3.00 -31.26 -1.24
N HIS A 86 -3.83 -32.04 -0.57
CA HIS A 86 -5.22 -31.69 -0.29
C HIS A 86 -5.52 -31.41 1.19
N ALA A 87 -4.53 -31.60 2.08
CA ALA A 87 -4.61 -31.30 3.50
C ALA A 87 -4.99 -29.83 3.77
N LYS A 88 -5.93 -29.63 4.70
CA LYS A 88 -6.45 -28.30 5.06
C LYS A 88 -6.38 -28.08 6.55
N LEU A 89 -5.59 -27.09 6.95
CA LEU A 89 -5.50 -26.66 8.33
C LEU A 89 -5.18 -25.17 8.44
N ILE A 90 -5.50 -24.58 9.58
CA ILE A 90 -5.04 -23.26 10.02
C ILE A 90 -4.44 -23.46 11.41
N MET A 91 -3.18 -23.12 11.58
CA MET A 91 -2.46 -23.23 12.85
C MET A 91 -1.90 -21.87 13.21
N LEU A 92 -2.44 -21.27 14.27
CA LEU A 92 -2.01 -19.99 14.82
C LEU A 92 -1.32 -20.22 16.16
N LEU A 93 -0.14 -19.64 16.31
CA LEU A 93 0.81 -19.98 17.37
C LEU A 93 1.33 -18.75 18.08
N SER A 94 1.45 -18.87 19.40
CA SER A 94 2.12 -17.93 20.29
C SER A 94 2.81 -18.67 21.44
N GLU A 95 3.61 -17.95 22.22
CA GLU A 95 4.39 -18.51 23.32
C GLU A 95 3.51 -19.19 24.39
N ASP A 96 2.30 -18.66 24.63
CA ASP A 96 1.41 -19.04 25.73
C ASP A 96 0.09 -19.70 25.30
N ARG A 97 -0.19 -19.75 23.99
CA ARG A 97 -1.44 -20.30 23.44
C ARG A 97 -1.31 -20.75 21.98
N GLY A 98 -2.26 -21.55 21.52
CA GLY A 98 -2.40 -21.96 20.13
C GLY A 98 -3.85 -22.18 19.72
N LEU A 99 -4.14 -21.97 18.44
CA LEU A 99 -5.37 -22.37 17.77
C LEU A 99 -5.02 -23.25 16.58
N LEU A 100 -5.63 -24.43 16.49
CA LEU A 100 -5.55 -25.31 15.35
C LEU A 100 -6.96 -25.58 14.83
N VAL A 101 -7.19 -25.31 13.55
CA VAL A 101 -8.46 -25.56 12.86
C VAL A 101 -8.19 -26.53 11.72
N VAL A 102 -8.91 -27.64 11.66
CA VAL A 102 -8.73 -28.69 10.63
C VAL A 102 -10.09 -29.01 10.02
N GLY A 103 -10.18 -29.02 8.69
CA GLY A 103 -11.48 -29.18 8.03
C GLY A 103 -11.41 -29.40 6.53
N SER A 104 -12.50 -29.01 5.84
CA SER A 104 -12.69 -29.24 4.41
C SER A 104 -12.53 -28.00 3.52
N GLY A 105 -12.49 -26.80 4.10
CA GLY A 105 -12.47 -25.54 3.35
C GLY A 105 -11.10 -25.11 2.84
N ASN A 106 -11.07 -24.67 1.58
CA ASN A 106 -9.91 -24.05 0.96
C ASN A 106 -9.67 -22.62 1.47
N LEU A 107 -8.48 -22.07 1.25
CA LEU A 107 -8.21 -20.65 1.50
C LEU A 107 -8.89 -19.83 0.39
N SER A 108 -10.17 -19.52 0.60
CA SER A 108 -11.01 -18.71 -0.29
C SER A 108 -12.19 -18.15 0.48
N MET A 109 -12.93 -17.21 -0.11
CA MET A 109 -14.18 -16.72 0.46
C MET A 109 -15.17 -17.87 0.73
N SER A 110 -15.39 -18.74 -0.27
CA SER A 110 -16.29 -19.88 -0.13
C SER A 110 -15.81 -20.87 0.94
N GLY A 111 -14.50 -21.09 1.08
CA GLY A 111 -13.98 -22.03 2.07
C GLY A 111 -14.04 -21.51 3.52
N TYR A 112 -13.95 -20.19 3.74
CA TYR A 112 -13.84 -19.61 5.10
C TYR A 112 -15.12 -18.91 5.57
N ALA A 113 -16.00 -18.50 4.65
CA ALA A 113 -17.21 -17.74 4.97
C ALA A 113 -18.51 -18.42 4.54
N SER A 114 -18.48 -19.48 3.73
CA SER A 114 -19.70 -20.23 3.39
C SER A 114 -20.11 -21.21 4.51
N GLN A 115 -21.38 -21.58 4.54
CA GLN A 115 -21.94 -22.56 5.48
C GLN A 115 -21.82 -24.01 4.98
N GLY A 116 -21.11 -24.22 3.86
CA GLY A 116 -20.97 -25.53 3.22
C GLY A 116 -19.83 -26.40 3.77
N GLU A 117 -18.98 -25.85 4.64
CA GLU A 117 -17.74 -26.47 5.10
C GLU A 117 -17.83 -26.95 6.56
N CYS A 118 -16.99 -27.93 6.92
CA CYS A 118 -16.90 -28.42 8.29
C CYS A 118 -15.47 -28.28 8.83
N PHE A 119 -15.35 -27.74 10.04
CA PHE A 119 -14.08 -27.56 10.73
C PHE A 119 -14.16 -28.05 12.18
N SER A 120 -13.10 -28.71 12.64
CA SER A 120 -12.85 -28.95 14.05
C SER A 120 -11.81 -27.96 14.56
N SER A 121 -12.05 -27.35 15.71
CA SER A 121 -11.11 -26.42 16.34
C SER A 121 -10.53 -27.00 17.63
N TYR A 122 -9.23 -26.81 17.80
CA TYR A 122 -8.45 -27.20 18.97
C TYR A 122 -7.74 -25.98 19.52
N HIS A 123 -7.80 -25.82 20.84
CA HIS A 123 -7.23 -24.71 21.57
C HIS A 123 -6.25 -25.25 22.59
N TRP A 124 -5.12 -24.57 22.72
CA TRP A 124 -4.16 -24.82 23.78
C TRP A 124 -3.81 -23.51 24.46
N SER A 125 -3.67 -23.54 25.77
CA SER A 125 -3.05 -22.46 26.55
C SER A 125 -2.29 -23.02 27.74
N GLN A 126 -1.51 -22.19 28.40
CA GLN A 126 -0.85 -22.61 29.65
C GLN A 126 -1.86 -23.05 30.73
N ASP A 127 -3.04 -22.43 30.75
CA ASP A 127 -4.12 -22.70 31.70
C ASP A 127 -4.98 -23.92 31.31
N ASP A 128 -5.09 -24.22 30.01
CA ASP A 128 -5.83 -25.38 29.48
C ASP A 128 -4.97 -26.16 28.47
N GLN A 129 -4.38 -27.25 28.95
CA GLN A 129 -3.42 -28.06 28.20
C GLN A 129 -4.07 -29.26 27.49
N GLY A 130 -5.40 -29.41 27.55
CA GLY A 130 -6.11 -30.65 27.20
C GLY A 130 -6.03 -31.08 25.73
N GLN A 131 -5.62 -30.19 24.81
CA GLN A 131 -5.64 -30.44 23.36
C GLN A 131 -4.26 -30.24 22.71
N ARG A 132 -3.18 -30.39 23.48
CA ARG A 132 -1.80 -30.24 22.99
C ARG A 132 -1.42 -31.31 21.95
N GLU A 133 -1.95 -32.52 22.08
CA GLU A 133 -1.60 -33.67 21.23
C GLU A 133 -1.99 -33.45 19.77
N GLU A 134 -3.09 -32.72 19.50
CA GLU A 134 -3.49 -32.37 18.14
C GLU A 134 -2.49 -31.44 17.46
N PHE A 135 -1.93 -30.48 18.20
CA PHE A 135 -0.87 -29.61 17.67
C PHE A 135 0.43 -30.36 17.44
N LEU A 136 0.79 -31.31 18.32
CA LEU A 136 1.97 -32.15 18.12
C LEU A 136 1.83 -33.02 16.87
N ALA A 137 0.64 -33.57 16.61
CA ALA A 137 0.36 -34.33 15.39
C ALA A 137 0.40 -33.43 14.14
N ALA A 138 -0.15 -32.22 14.19
CA ALA A 138 -0.09 -31.27 13.08
C ALA A 138 1.35 -30.84 12.78
N ARG A 139 2.15 -30.60 13.83
CA ARG A 139 3.57 -30.33 13.71
C ARG A 139 4.30 -31.51 13.05
N ASP A 140 4.12 -32.73 13.56
CA ASP A 140 4.78 -33.92 13.03
C ASP A 140 4.46 -34.11 11.54
N PHE A 141 3.18 -33.94 11.16
CA PHE A 141 2.77 -33.94 9.76
C PHE A 141 3.51 -32.90 8.91
N ILE A 142 3.60 -31.64 9.35
CA ILE A 142 4.30 -30.56 8.63
C ILE A 142 5.82 -30.82 8.56
N ASP A 143 6.42 -31.31 9.66
CA ASP A 143 7.83 -31.69 9.70
C ASP A 143 8.11 -32.82 8.70
N GLN A 144 7.23 -33.84 8.60
CA GLN A 144 7.34 -34.90 7.60
C GLN A 144 7.20 -34.41 6.16
N VAL A 145 6.30 -33.45 5.88
CA VAL A 145 6.20 -32.81 4.55
C VAL A 145 7.53 -32.14 4.18
N CYS A 146 8.17 -31.47 5.14
CA CYS A 146 9.49 -30.86 4.96
C CYS A 146 10.59 -31.91 4.76
N GLU A 147 10.63 -32.96 5.57
CA GLU A 147 11.63 -34.03 5.52
C GLU A 147 11.59 -34.82 4.21
N LYS A 148 10.39 -35.08 3.67
CA LYS A 148 10.18 -35.69 2.35
C LYS A 148 10.52 -34.75 1.19
N ARG A 149 10.95 -33.50 1.47
CA ARG A 149 11.35 -32.46 0.49
C ARG A 149 10.24 -32.11 -0.51
N LEU A 150 9.01 -32.05 -0.02
CA LEU A 150 7.86 -31.65 -0.85
C LEU A 150 7.73 -30.13 -0.98
N VAL A 151 8.53 -29.37 -0.24
CA VAL A 151 8.59 -27.90 -0.27
C VAL A 151 10.04 -27.43 -0.32
N ASP A 152 10.23 -26.18 -0.72
CA ASP A 152 11.55 -25.53 -0.79
C ASP A 152 12.27 -25.51 0.56
N SER A 153 13.60 -25.53 0.52
CA SER A 153 14.48 -25.47 1.69
C SER A 153 14.24 -24.22 2.55
N PHE A 154 13.94 -23.08 1.90
CA PHE A 154 13.62 -21.83 2.58
C PHE A 154 12.37 -21.94 3.47
N VAL A 155 11.34 -22.65 3.02
CA VAL A 155 10.09 -22.88 3.78
C VAL A 155 10.38 -23.57 5.10
N GLN A 156 11.32 -24.52 5.12
CA GLN A 156 11.71 -25.21 6.35
C GLN A 156 12.21 -24.24 7.43
N THR A 157 12.93 -23.18 7.06
CA THR A 157 13.40 -22.16 8.01
C THR A 157 12.24 -21.42 8.69
N ARG A 158 11.15 -21.21 7.96
CA ARG A 158 9.93 -20.53 8.42
C ARG A 158 9.08 -21.44 9.31
N VAL A 159 9.00 -22.73 8.96
CA VAL A 159 8.39 -23.76 9.81
C VAL A 159 9.14 -23.86 11.14
N GLN A 160 10.47 -23.91 11.12
CA GLN A 160 11.28 -23.92 12.34
C GLN A 160 11.10 -22.64 13.18
N GLN A 161 10.88 -21.48 12.55
CA GLN A 161 10.53 -20.26 13.28
C GLN A 161 9.17 -20.41 13.99
N ALA A 162 8.16 -20.99 13.35
CA ALA A 162 6.86 -21.23 13.99
C ALA A 162 6.96 -22.13 15.23
N TRP A 163 7.85 -23.13 15.20
CA TRP A 163 8.11 -23.95 16.38
C TRP A 163 8.83 -23.21 17.50
N ARG A 164 9.70 -22.23 17.18
CA ARG A 164 10.33 -21.37 18.19
C ARG A 164 9.33 -20.42 18.84
N ASP A 165 8.37 -19.93 18.07
CA ASP A 165 7.31 -19.03 18.55
C ASP A 165 6.33 -19.75 19.49
N ALA A 166 6.25 -21.09 19.42
CA ALA A 166 5.45 -21.93 20.31
C ALA A 166 6.31 -23.01 21.01
N PRO A 167 7.11 -22.66 22.03
CA PRO A 167 8.03 -23.59 22.69
C PRO A 167 7.35 -24.81 23.33
N TRP A 168 6.07 -24.68 23.67
CA TRP A 168 5.24 -25.77 24.18
C TRP A 168 4.99 -26.89 23.14
N LEU A 169 5.37 -26.71 21.88
CA LEU A 169 5.40 -27.79 20.90
C LEU A 169 6.68 -28.63 20.96
N TYR A 170 7.71 -28.22 21.71
CA TYR A 170 8.89 -29.05 21.93
C TYR A 170 8.57 -30.17 22.93
N GLY A 171 8.41 -31.38 22.40
CA GLY A 171 8.05 -32.60 23.11
C GLY A 171 7.68 -33.69 22.12
N LYS A 172 7.58 -34.95 22.57
CA LYS A 172 7.02 -36.02 21.76
C LYS A 172 5.52 -36.12 22.02
N ALA A 173 4.74 -36.31 20.96
CA ALA A 173 3.35 -36.76 21.10
C ALA A 173 3.32 -38.06 21.89
N GLN A 174 2.29 -38.26 22.72
CA GLN A 174 2.01 -39.58 23.26
C GLN A 174 1.37 -40.41 22.14
N ASP A 175 1.92 -41.59 21.85
CA ASP A 175 1.62 -42.48 20.70
C ASP A 175 0.12 -42.86 20.48
N SER A 176 -0.83 -42.38 21.30
CA SER A 176 -2.24 -42.78 21.20
C SER A 176 -3.27 -41.68 21.53
N GLY A 177 -2.88 -40.42 21.67
CA GLY A 177 -3.77 -39.36 22.20
C GLY A 177 -4.48 -38.49 21.15
N SER A 178 -3.83 -38.20 20.02
CA SER A 178 -4.33 -37.21 19.06
C SER A 178 -5.57 -37.70 18.30
N ARG A 179 -6.51 -36.79 18.04
CA ARG A 179 -7.64 -36.97 17.13
C ARG A 179 -7.28 -36.71 15.67
N LEU A 180 -6.12 -36.11 15.39
CA LEU A 180 -5.70 -35.76 14.04
C LEU A 180 -5.06 -36.97 13.33
N ARG A 181 -5.39 -37.18 12.06
CA ARG A 181 -4.93 -38.29 11.21
C ARG A 181 -4.53 -37.77 9.83
N HIS A 182 -3.47 -38.33 9.25
CA HIS A 182 -3.02 -38.03 7.88
C HIS A 182 -2.62 -39.33 7.19
N ASN A 183 -2.49 -39.32 5.86
CA ASN A 183 -2.17 -40.52 5.07
C ASN A 183 -0.73 -40.60 4.53
N LEU A 184 0.23 -39.97 5.20
CA LEU A 184 1.62 -39.98 4.71
C LEU A 184 2.23 -41.39 4.72
N ASP A 185 1.94 -42.20 5.75
CA ASP A 185 2.54 -43.54 5.90
C ASP A 185 1.49 -44.68 6.01
N GLN A 186 0.25 -44.36 6.40
CA GLN A 186 -0.85 -45.32 6.55
C GLN A 186 -2.13 -44.75 5.92
N THR A 187 -2.96 -45.57 5.29
CA THR A 187 -4.19 -45.07 4.65
C THR A 187 -5.20 -44.56 5.69
N LEU A 188 -6.03 -43.58 5.33
CA LEU A 188 -7.07 -43.07 6.23
C LEU A 188 -8.15 -44.13 6.48
N LEU A 189 -8.42 -45.00 5.52
CA LEU A 189 -9.37 -46.10 5.72
C LEU A 189 -8.85 -47.14 6.71
N ASP A 190 -7.56 -47.48 6.70
CA ASP A 190 -6.96 -48.35 7.72
C ASP A 190 -7.13 -47.74 9.12
N GLN A 191 -6.78 -46.45 9.26
CA GLN A 191 -6.89 -45.73 10.54
C GLN A 191 -8.35 -45.67 11.03
N PHE A 192 -9.32 -45.47 10.14
CA PHE A 192 -10.75 -45.50 10.47
C PHE A 192 -11.22 -46.90 10.91
N ALA A 193 -10.82 -47.95 10.16
CA ALA A 193 -11.16 -49.33 10.48
C ALA A 193 -10.55 -49.78 11.83
N GLU A 194 -9.33 -49.35 12.12
CA GLU A 194 -8.65 -49.58 13.41
C GLU A 194 -9.41 -48.92 14.57
N ALA A 195 -9.94 -47.71 14.38
CA ALA A 195 -10.77 -47.07 15.41
C ALA A 195 -12.11 -47.78 15.62
N VAL A 196 -12.72 -48.31 14.55
CA VAL A 196 -13.90 -49.20 14.64
C VAL A 196 -13.56 -50.46 15.42
N ASN A 197 -12.33 -50.95 15.30
CA ASN A 197 -11.75 -52.03 16.10
C ASN A 197 -12.61 -53.31 16.06
N GLY A 198 -13.12 -53.66 14.88
CA GLY A 198 -13.94 -54.86 14.65
C GLY A 198 -15.32 -54.86 15.31
N ARG A 199 -15.79 -53.73 15.84
CA ARG A 199 -17.17 -53.59 16.33
C ARG A 199 -18.16 -53.75 15.18
N THR A 200 -19.32 -54.34 15.45
CA THR A 200 -20.43 -54.38 14.49
C THR A 200 -20.90 -52.96 14.20
N VAL A 201 -20.94 -52.58 12.92
CA VAL A 201 -21.44 -51.28 12.47
C VAL A 201 -22.93 -51.42 12.19
N ASP A 202 -23.76 -50.81 13.02
CA ASP A 202 -25.22 -50.82 12.84
C ASP A 202 -25.62 -49.88 11.70
N GLU A 203 -24.93 -48.75 11.59
CA GLU A 203 -25.20 -47.74 10.57
C GLU A 203 -23.89 -47.07 10.14
N LEU A 204 -23.70 -46.93 8.83
CA LEU A 204 -22.63 -46.15 8.24
C LEU A 204 -23.24 -45.00 7.45
N VAL A 205 -22.95 -43.75 7.84
CA VAL A 205 -23.38 -42.55 7.12
C VAL A 205 -22.20 -41.99 6.33
N VAL A 206 -22.40 -41.68 5.05
CA VAL A 206 -21.37 -41.20 4.13
C VAL A 206 -21.86 -39.92 3.44
N HIS A 207 -21.04 -38.87 3.50
CA HIS A 207 -21.25 -37.65 2.72
C HIS A 207 -19.91 -37.12 2.18
N ALA A 208 -19.87 -36.82 0.89
CA ALA A 208 -18.85 -36.02 0.24
C ALA A 208 -19.36 -35.47 -1.10
N PRO A 209 -18.81 -34.36 -1.60
CA PRO A 209 -19.16 -33.82 -2.89
C PRO A 209 -18.58 -34.59 -4.08
N PHE A 210 -17.49 -35.36 -3.89
CA PHE A 210 -16.82 -36.08 -4.98
C PHE A 210 -16.56 -37.55 -4.63
N TYR A 211 -16.81 -38.42 -5.61
CA TYR A 211 -16.52 -39.85 -5.59
C TYR A 211 -15.59 -40.20 -6.76
N ASP A 212 -14.75 -41.23 -6.60
CA ASP A 212 -13.98 -41.71 -7.74
C ASP A 212 -14.89 -42.33 -8.83
N HIS A 213 -14.41 -42.31 -10.07
CA HIS A 213 -15.16 -42.75 -11.26
C HIS A 213 -15.76 -44.16 -11.18
N ARG A 214 -15.24 -45.02 -10.30
CA ARG A 214 -15.67 -46.42 -10.17
C ARG A 214 -16.36 -46.70 -8.84
N CYS A 215 -16.54 -45.70 -7.98
CA CYS A 215 -16.96 -45.84 -6.60
C CYS A 215 -16.14 -46.88 -5.81
N GLU A 216 -14.86 -47.05 -6.14
CA GLU A 216 -13.96 -48.06 -5.54
C GLU A 216 -13.73 -47.80 -4.05
N ALA A 217 -13.52 -46.54 -3.65
CA ALA A 217 -13.39 -46.21 -2.23
C ALA A 217 -14.66 -46.46 -1.41
N LEU A 218 -15.84 -46.18 -1.98
CA LEU A 218 -17.10 -46.48 -1.31
C LEU A 218 -17.28 -47.99 -1.15
N ALA A 219 -16.99 -48.77 -2.20
CA ALA A 219 -17.08 -50.23 -2.18
C ALA A 219 -16.16 -50.85 -1.11
N GLU A 220 -14.90 -50.41 -1.06
CA GLU A 220 -13.93 -50.89 -0.06
C GLU A 220 -14.34 -50.49 1.37
N LEU A 221 -14.85 -49.26 1.56
CA LEU A 221 -15.38 -48.80 2.85
C LEU A 221 -16.54 -49.70 3.32
N ILE A 222 -17.52 -49.97 2.45
CA ILE A 222 -18.65 -50.85 2.75
C ILE A 222 -18.17 -52.26 3.08
N GLN A 223 -17.22 -52.79 2.30
CA GLN A 223 -16.67 -54.13 2.51
C GLN A 223 -15.99 -54.26 3.89
N ARG A 224 -15.20 -53.24 4.29
CA ARG A 224 -14.47 -53.28 5.57
C ARG A 224 -15.35 -53.01 6.78
N MET A 225 -16.35 -52.15 6.65
CA MET A 225 -17.25 -51.81 7.77
C MET A 225 -18.41 -52.80 7.90
N SER A 226 -18.80 -53.45 6.80
CA SER A 226 -19.94 -54.37 6.68
C SER A 226 -21.19 -53.90 7.45
N PRO A 227 -21.69 -52.69 7.16
CA PRO A 227 -22.74 -52.07 7.97
C PRO A 227 -24.11 -52.77 7.77
N ALA A 228 -24.93 -52.80 8.83
CA ALA A 228 -26.31 -53.28 8.73
C ALA A 228 -27.22 -52.31 7.95
N MET A 229 -26.95 -51.01 8.06
CA MET A 229 -27.56 -49.93 7.28
C MET A 229 -26.48 -48.99 6.73
N LEU A 230 -26.52 -48.70 5.44
CA LEU A 230 -25.70 -47.70 4.78
C LEU A 230 -26.59 -46.51 4.40
N GLN A 231 -26.24 -45.32 4.85
CA GLN A 231 -26.90 -44.08 4.45
C GLN A 231 -25.93 -43.23 3.62
N VAL A 232 -26.27 -42.95 2.37
CA VAL A 232 -25.48 -42.09 1.47
C VAL A 232 -26.21 -40.77 1.28
N LEU A 233 -25.56 -39.68 1.69
CA LEU A 233 -26.09 -38.32 1.61
C LEU A 233 -25.49 -37.63 0.38
N VAL A 234 -26.33 -37.27 -0.58
CA VAL A 234 -25.92 -36.59 -1.82
C VAL A 234 -26.68 -35.29 -2.04
N GLN A 235 -26.03 -34.31 -2.64
CA GLN A 235 -26.68 -33.06 -3.04
C GLN A 235 -27.08 -33.18 -4.52
N GLU A 236 -28.37 -33.02 -4.80
CA GLU A 236 -28.95 -33.10 -6.16
C GLU A 236 -28.18 -32.20 -7.14
N HIS A 237 -27.84 -32.73 -8.32
CA HIS A 237 -27.06 -32.07 -9.38
C HIS A 237 -25.63 -31.64 -9.00
N LEU A 238 -25.28 -31.67 -7.72
CA LEU A 238 -24.06 -31.08 -7.19
C LEU A 238 -23.00 -32.12 -6.85
N THR A 239 -23.39 -33.25 -6.26
CA THR A 239 -22.47 -34.37 -5.98
C THR A 239 -21.97 -35.00 -7.28
N SER A 240 -20.64 -35.05 -7.44
CA SER A 240 -19.96 -35.70 -8.55
C SER A 240 -19.77 -37.19 -8.28
N VAL A 241 -20.56 -38.02 -8.95
CA VAL A 241 -20.51 -39.48 -8.85
C VAL A 241 -21.13 -40.10 -10.11
N ASP A 242 -20.61 -41.25 -10.55
CA ASP A 242 -21.24 -42.03 -11.60
C ASP A 242 -22.49 -42.75 -11.03
N PRO A 243 -23.71 -42.44 -11.49
CA PRO A 243 -24.94 -43.01 -10.94
C PRO A 243 -25.06 -44.52 -11.18
N GLU A 244 -24.55 -45.05 -12.29
CA GLU A 244 -24.59 -46.49 -12.57
C GLU A 244 -23.64 -47.25 -11.65
N ARG A 245 -22.44 -46.70 -11.42
CA ARG A 245 -21.45 -47.28 -10.50
C ARG A 245 -21.90 -47.21 -9.06
N LEU A 246 -22.46 -46.07 -8.64
CA LEU A 246 -23.04 -45.93 -7.31
C LEU A 246 -24.13 -46.98 -7.08
N THR A 247 -25.07 -47.14 -8.01
CA THR A 247 -26.13 -48.16 -7.92
C THR A 247 -25.55 -49.56 -7.75
N ALA A 248 -24.56 -49.93 -8.58
CA ALA A 248 -23.93 -51.25 -8.51
C ALA A 248 -23.21 -51.52 -7.18
N VAL A 249 -22.57 -50.50 -6.58
CA VAL A 249 -21.92 -50.61 -5.27
C VAL A 249 -22.95 -50.76 -4.14
N LEU A 250 -24.06 -50.01 -4.20
CA LEU A 250 -25.13 -50.08 -3.20
C LEU A 250 -25.90 -51.41 -3.25
N ASP A 251 -26.12 -51.96 -4.44
CA ASP A 251 -26.76 -53.28 -4.63
C ASP A 251 -25.89 -54.43 -4.10
N ALA A 252 -24.56 -54.23 -4.08
CA ALA A 252 -23.59 -55.19 -3.55
C ALA A 252 -23.37 -55.06 -2.03
N ALA A 253 -23.96 -54.06 -1.38
CA ALA A 253 -23.80 -53.85 0.05
C ALA A 253 -24.41 -55.02 0.87
N PRO A 254 -23.78 -55.43 1.98
CA PRO A 254 -24.26 -56.56 2.78
C PRO A 254 -25.53 -56.25 3.59
N GLY A 255 -25.83 -54.98 3.80
CA GLY A 255 -26.96 -54.47 4.58
C GLY A 255 -28.00 -53.72 3.72
N LEU A 256 -28.87 -52.96 4.39
CA LEU A 256 -29.80 -52.06 3.72
C LEU A 256 -29.06 -50.80 3.25
N SER A 257 -29.42 -50.28 2.08
CA SER A 257 -28.88 -49.02 1.54
C SER A 257 -30.01 -47.97 1.46
N ASP A 258 -29.75 -46.77 1.97
CA ASP A 258 -30.65 -45.62 2.00
C ASP A 258 -29.96 -44.40 1.38
N VAL A 259 -30.47 -43.90 0.26
CA VAL A 259 -29.90 -42.73 -0.44
C VAL A 259 -30.78 -41.52 -0.16
N ARG A 260 -30.20 -40.48 0.45
CA ARG A 260 -30.92 -39.25 0.81
C ARG A 260 -30.37 -38.06 0.05
N SER A 261 -31.29 -37.22 -0.43
CA SER A 261 -30.93 -35.88 -0.89
C SER A 261 -30.74 -34.96 0.31
N VAL A 262 -29.70 -34.14 0.25
CA VAL A 262 -29.36 -33.15 1.28
C VAL A 262 -29.17 -31.77 0.68
N GLN A 263 -29.62 -30.75 1.41
CA GLN A 263 -29.40 -29.34 1.10
C GLN A 263 -28.97 -28.61 2.35
N ALA A 264 -28.20 -27.54 2.17
CA ALA A 264 -27.97 -26.59 3.26
C ALA A 264 -29.28 -25.86 3.61
N PRO A 265 -29.43 -25.33 4.84
CA PRO A 265 -30.57 -24.48 5.21
C PRO A 265 -30.71 -23.26 4.30
N ASP A 266 -29.58 -22.69 3.88
CA ASP A 266 -29.52 -21.57 2.96
C ASP A 266 -29.44 -22.08 1.52
N ALA A 267 -30.47 -21.78 0.74
CA ALA A 267 -30.62 -22.22 -0.65
C ALA A 267 -29.41 -21.82 -1.51
N GLY A 268 -28.95 -22.74 -2.37
CA GLY A 268 -27.79 -22.54 -3.25
C GLY A 268 -26.43 -22.83 -2.62
N THR A 269 -26.34 -23.04 -1.31
CA THR A 269 -25.05 -23.37 -0.68
C THR A 269 -24.58 -24.77 -1.09
N PHE A 270 -23.40 -24.84 -1.71
CA PHE A 270 -22.73 -26.09 -2.02
C PHE A 270 -22.20 -26.76 -0.76
N LEU A 271 -22.62 -28.01 -0.50
CA LEU A 271 -22.17 -28.79 0.65
C LEU A 271 -20.82 -29.44 0.33
N HIS A 272 -19.75 -28.79 0.79
CA HIS A 272 -18.39 -29.25 0.56
C HIS A 272 -17.80 -29.99 1.77
N ALA A 273 -18.50 -30.09 2.89
CA ALA A 273 -18.11 -30.96 4.00
C ALA A 273 -17.96 -32.43 3.57
N LYS A 274 -16.98 -33.13 4.13
CA LYS A 274 -16.81 -34.58 3.94
C LYS A 274 -16.76 -35.27 5.29
N PHE A 275 -17.58 -36.30 5.46
CA PHE A 275 -17.57 -37.10 6.68
C PHE A 275 -18.04 -38.55 6.48
N LEU A 276 -17.47 -39.43 7.29
CA LEU A 276 -17.86 -40.82 7.48
C LEU A 276 -18.28 -40.99 8.94
N ILE A 277 -19.45 -41.55 9.22
CA ILE A 277 -19.89 -41.84 10.59
C ILE A 277 -20.26 -43.31 10.69
N ALA A 278 -19.48 -44.09 11.45
CA ALA A 278 -19.82 -45.46 11.81
C ALA A 278 -20.46 -45.46 13.21
N ARG A 279 -21.74 -45.85 13.29
CA ARG A 279 -22.47 -46.05 14.54
C ARG A 279 -22.47 -47.53 14.92
N SER A 280 -22.05 -47.80 16.14
CA SER A 280 -22.06 -49.13 16.77
C SER A 280 -22.80 -49.05 18.11
N GLU A 281 -22.94 -50.19 18.80
CA GLU A 281 -23.57 -50.22 20.12
C GLU A 281 -22.89 -49.23 21.10
N GLY A 282 -23.63 -48.21 21.53
CA GLY A 282 -23.18 -47.19 22.50
C GLY A 282 -22.15 -46.17 21.99
N ILE A 283 -21.61 -46.30 20.77
CA ILE A 283 -20.48 -45.49 20.29
C ILE A 283 -20.65 -45.08 18.83
N ALA A 284 -20.12 -43.91 18.47
CA ALA A 284 -19.95 -43.50 17.09
C ALA A 284 -18.51 -43.06 16.84
N ILE A 285 -18.04 -43.30 15.61
CA ILE A 285 -16.72 -42.91 15.13
C ILE A 285 -16.93 -42.07 13.88
N CYS A 286 -16.38 -40.87 13.88
CA CYS A 286 -16.48 -39.93 12.78
C CYS A 286 -15.10 -39.64 12.20
N LEU A 287 -14.95 -39.81 10.88
CA LEU A 287 -13.80 -39.29 10.12
C LEU A 287 -14.28 -38.08 9.32
N GLN A 288 -13.71 -36.91 9.57
CA GLN A 288 -14.11 -35.66 8.93
C GLN A 288 -12.89 -34.81 8.58
N GLY A 289 -12.82 -34.22 7.39
CA GLY A 289 -11.70 -33.35 7.00
C GLY A 289 -11.63 -33.13 5.50
N SER A 290 -10.41 -33.18 4.95
CA SER A 290 -10.17 -33.02 3.53
C SER A 290 -10.54 -34.22 2.61
N PRO A 291 -10.55 -35.50 3.04
CA PRO A 291 -10.65 -36.61 2.10
C PRO A 291 -12.07 -36.73 1.49
N ASN A 292 -12.13 -36.83 0.17
CA ASN A 292 -13.33 -37.24 -0.58
C ASN A 292 -13.53 -38.76 -0.54
N ILE A 293 -14.64 -39.27 -1.09
CA ILE A 293 -14.87 -40.72 -1.22
C ILE A 293 -14.19 -41.24 -2.48
N SER A 294 -12.86 -41.17 -2.50
CA SER A 294 -12.03 -41.59 -3.63
C SER A 294 -10.88 -42.48 -3.21
N SER A 295 -10.44 -43.36 -4.12
CA SER A 295 -9.27 -44.22 -3.90
C SER A 295 -8.02 -43.42 -3.54
N SER A 296 -7.78 -42.27 -4.20
CA SER A 296 -6.63 -41.41 -3.93
C SER A 296 -6.65 -40.79 -2.53
N ALA A 297 -7.82 -40.50 -1.97
CA ALA A 297 -7.95 -39.87 -0.66
C ALA A 297 -8.01 -40.87 0.50
N LEU A 298 -8.76 -41.98 0.35
CA LEU A 298 -9.01 -42.92 1.45
C LEU A 298 -8.15 -44.18 1.43
N LEU A 299 -7.82 -44.68 0.24
CA LEU A 299 -7.14 -45.98 0.06
C LEU A 299 -5.63 -45.85 -0.23
N GLY A 300 -5.19 -44.67 -0.65
CA GLY A 300 -3.78 -44.38 -0.92
C GLY A 300 -3.07 -43.74 0.26
N ALA A 301 -1.85 -44.21 0.54
CA ALA A 301 -0.87 -43.46 1.32
C ALA A 301 0.13 -42.78 0.36
N TYR A 302 0.79 -41.71 0.79
CA TYR A 302 1.85 -41.05 0.01
C TYR A 302 2.96 -42.08 -0.35
N PRO A 303 3.49 -42.10 -1.58
CA PRO A 303 3.29 -41.15 -2.69
C PRO A 303 2.14 -41.49 -3.64
N ASN A 304 1.40 -42.58 -3.41
CA ASN A 304 0.40 -43.08 -4.37
C ASN A 304 -1.01 -42.53 -4.12
N GLY A 305 -1.28 -42.04 -2.91
CA GLY A 305 -2.49 -41.28 -2.57
C GLY A 305 -2.23 -39.78 -2.56
N ASN A 306 -3.31 -39.00 -2.49
CA ASN A 306 -3.25 -37.57 -2.17
C ASN A 306 -2.60 -37.37 -0.79
N ILE A 307 -2.18 -36.15 -0.47
CA ILE A 307 -1.80 -35.80 0.90
C ILE A 307 -3.03 -35.22 1.60
N GLU A 308 -3.62 -35.98 2.52
CA GLU A 308 -4.89 -35.66 3.18
C GLU A 308 -4.71 -35.50 4.69
N LEU A 309 -5.61 -34.73 5.32
CA LEU A 309 -5.67 -34.52 6.76
C LEU A 309 -7.13 -34.60 7.25
N ALA A 310 -7.35 -35.35 8.32
CA ALA A 310 -8.68 -35.59 8.86
C ALA A 310 -8.69 -35.64 10.39
N ASN A 311 -9.84 -35.33 10.96
CA ASN A 311 -10.19 -35.58 12.35
C ASN A 311 -10.83 -36.95 12.47
N LEU A 312 -10.31 -37.79 13.35
CA LEU A 312 -10.89 -39.07 13.75
C LEU A 312 -11.43 -38.94 15.18
N LEU A 313 -12.73 -38.73 15.27
CA LEU A 313 -13.45 -38.40 16.48
C LEU A 313 -14.24 -39.61 16.98
N ILE A 314 -14.24 -39.83 18.30
CA ILE A 314 -14.96 -40.91 18.95
C ILE A 314 -15.88 -40.31 20.01
N GLY A 315 -17.13 -40.72 20.03
CA GLY A 315 -18.12 -40.25 21.00
C GLY A 315 -19.22 -41.26 21.25
N GLU A 316 -20.18 -40.87 22.10
CA GLU A 316 -21.44 -41.60 22.26
C GLU A 316 -22.14 -41.79 20.90
N ARG A 317 -23.03 -42.78 20.79
CA ARG A 317 -23.70 -43.16 19.53
C ARG A 317 -24.28 -41.99 18.71
N THR A 318 -24.77 -40.95 19.37
CA THR A 318 -25.42 -39.78 18.73
C THR A 318 -24.54 -38.53 18.69
N ALA A 319 -23.24 -38.63 19.05
CA ALA A 319 -22.36 -37.48 19.21
C ALA A 319 -22.22 -36.63 17.93
N PHE A 320 -22.33 -37.25 16.77
CA PHE A 320 -22.12 -36.62 15.46
C PHE A 320 -23.42 -36.33 14.69
N ASP A 321 -24.59 -36.54 15.30
CA ASP A 321 -25.89 -36.32 14.65
C ASP A 321 -26.09 -34.86 14.24
N HIS A 322 -25.39 -33.93 14.89
CA HIS A 322 -25.42 -32.51 14.56
C HIS A 322 -24.98 -32.22 13.11
N LEU A 323 -24.11 -33.04 12.50
CA LEU A 323 -23.67 -32.90 11.10
C LEU A 323 -24.79 -33.19 10.10
N ILE A 324 -25.76 -34.03 10.49
CA ILE A 324 -26.89 -34.42 9.65
C ILE A 324 -28.10 -33.53 9.98
N ASN A 325 -28.35 -33.26 11.26
CA ASN A 325 -29.46 -32.45 11.73
C ASN A 325 -29.36 -30.97 11.31
N SER A 326 -28.17 -30.50 10.92
CA SER A 326 -27.96 -29.17 10.34
C SER A 326 -28.38 -29.09 8.86
N LEU A 327 -28.67 -30.22 8.22
CA LEU A 327 -29.04 -30.29 6.80
C LEU A 327 -30.56 -30.43 6.63
N VAL A 328 -31.07 -29.97 5.50
CA VAL A 328 -32.40 -30.33 5.03
C VAL A 328 -32.29 -31.66 4.29
N VAL A 329 -32.75 -32.73 4.94
CA VAL A 329 -32.65 -34.11 4.42
C VAL A 329 -34.00 -34.57 3.89
N SER A 330 -34.01 -35.28 2.76
CA SER A 330 -35.24 -35.86 2.20
C SER A 330 -35.93 -36.81 3.19
N PRO A 331 -37.28 -36.80 3.30
CA PRO A 331 -38.01 -37.61 4.27
C PRO A 331 -38.01 -39.11 3.93
N GLU A 332 -37.83 -39.45 2.66
CA GLU A 332 -37.72 -40.81 2.14
C GLU A 332 -36.43 -40.99 1.32
N SER A 333 -36.03 -42.25 1.11
CA SER A 333 -34.95 -42.59 0.18
C SER A 333 -35.35 -42.17 -1.24
N ILE A 334 -34.40 -41.63 -1.99
CA ILE A 334 -34.61 -41.18 -3.37
C ILE A 334 -33.93 -42.15 -4.34
N ASP A 335 -34.58 -42.40 -5.47
CA ASP A 335 -33.99 -43.16 -6.58
C ASP A 335 -32.86 -42.33 -7.23
N ILE A 336 -31.68 -42.93 -7.39
CA ILE A 336 -30.48 -42.28 -7.94
C ILE A 336 -30.75 -41.62 -9.30
N THR A 337 -31.64 -42.21 -10.11
CA THR A 337 -32.02 -41.68 -11.43
C THR A 337 -32.73 -40.33 -11.36
N GLN A 338 -33.29 -39.95 -10.20
CA GLN A 338 -33.98 -38.68 -9.97
C GLN A 338 -33.07 -37.58 -9.43
N LEU A 339 -31.84 -37.91 -9.02
CA LEU A 339 -30.92 -36.98 -8.33
C LEU A 339 -30.08 -36.13 -9.29
N GLY A 340 -30.14 -36.41 -10.59
CA GLY A 340 -29.40 -35.70 -11.63
C GLY A 340 -27.89 -35.70 -11.42
N LEU A 341 -27.36 -36.79 -10.85
CA LEU A 341 -25.94 -36.98 -10.59
C LEU A 341 -25.16 -37.26 -11.87
N GLY A 342 -23.89 -36.86 -11.89
CA GLY A 342 -22.97 -37.17 -12.96
C GLY A 342 -21.54 -36.87 -12.55
N LEU A 343 -20.59 -37.48 -13.25
CA LEU A 343 -19.17 -37.14 -13.06
C LEU A 343 -18.94 -35.74 -13.60
N LYS A 344 -18.61 -34.82 -12.69
CA LYS A 344 -18.08 -33.52 -13.06
C LYS A 344 -16.61 -33.71 -13.38
N THR A 345 -16.15 -33.11 -14.48
CA THR A 345 -14.73 -32.92 -14.71
C THR A 345 -14.21 -32.05 -13.58
N GLU A 346 -13.39 -32.61 -12.68
CA GLU A 346 -12.43 -31.79 -11.95
C GLU A 346 -11.59 -31.08 -13.03
N ASP A 347 -11.25 -29.80 -12.84
CA ASP A 347 -10.38 -29.01 -13.75
C ASP A 347 -8.96 -29.59 -13.90
N ASP A 348 -8.76 -30.85 -13.51
CA ASP A 348 -7.50 -31.55 -13.37
C ASP A 348 -7.07 -32.34 -14.62
N GLU A 349 -7.94 -32.56 -15.62
CA GLU A 349 -7.60 -33.38 -16.80
C GLU A 349 -7.15 -32.62 -18.07
N GLN A 350 -7.15 -31.28 -18.08
CA GLN A 350 -6.56 -30.55 -19.21
C GLN A 350 -5.05 -30.44 -19.06
N GLY A 351 -4.33 -31.27 -19.82
CA GLY A 351 -2.90 -31.21 -20.14
C GLY A 351 -2.03 -30.42 -19.16
N SER A 352 -1.49 -31.09 -18.15
CA SER A 352 -0.55 -30.46 -17.21
C SER A 352 0.63 -29.87 -18.00
N PRO A 353 0.88 -28.56 -17.95
CA PRO A 353 2.17 -28.04 -18.40
C PRO A 353 3.25 -28.75 -17.60
N SER A 354 4.32 -29.18 -18.28
CA SER A 354 5.50 -29.67 -17.59
C SER A 354 5.92 -28.59 -16.58
N LEU A 355 5.84 -28.91 -15.28
CA LEU A 355 6.27 -28.05 -14.17
C LEU A 355 7.81 -27.91 -14.20
N HIS A 356 8.36 -27.28 -15.23
CA HIS A 356 9.75 -26.84 -15.25
C HIS A 356 9.80 -25.49 -14.54
N ALA A 357 9.61 -25.49 -13.23
CA ALA A 357 9.75 -24.28 -12.41
C ALA A 357 11.21 -24.09 -11.98
N ALA A 358 11.60 -22.86 -11.73
CA ALA A 358 12.76 -22.57 -10.89
C ALA A 358 12.31 -22.68 -9.43
N THR A 359 12.95 -23.55 -8.65
CA THR A 359 12.67 -23.75 -7.23
C THR A 359 13.65 -22.97 -6.35
N GLU A 360 13.31 -22.76 -5.09
CA GLU A 360 14.15 -22.05 -4.11
C GLU A 360 14.52 -20.62 -4.55
N LEU A 361 13.70 -19.99 -5.40
CA LEU A 361 13.97 -18.68 -5.98
C LEU A 361 13.97 -17.60 -4.89
N SER A 362 15.10 -16.91 -4.71
CA SER A 362 15.35 -16.01 -3.59
C SER A 362 15.93 -14.68 -4.08
N TRP A 363 15.39 -13.57 -3.55
CA TRP A 363 15.82 -12.21 -3.83
C TRP A 363 16.50 -11.58 -2.62
N GLU A 364 17.78 -11.25 -2.80
CA GLU A 364 18.64 -10.51 -1.87
C GLU A 364 19.37 -9.42 -2.66
N ALA A 365 18.72 -8.26 -2.84
CA ALA A 365 19.20 -7.20 -3.71
C ALA A 365 20.72 -6.94 -3.59
N PRO A 366 21.46 -6.86 -4.72
CA PRO A 366 21.00 -6.94 -6.11
C PRO A 366 21.01 -8.37 -6.69
N ARG A 367 21.02 -9.41 -5.86
CA ARG A 367 21.23 -10.80 -6.26
C ARG A 367 19.92 -11.60 -6.27
N LEU A 368 19.59 -12.18 -7.42
CA LEU A 368 18.58 -13.23 -7.58
C LEU A 368 19.28 -14.59 -7.59
N SER A 369 18.74 -15.58 -6.89
CA SER A 369 19.31 -16.94 -6.87
C SER A 369 18.23 -18.00 -6.84
N GLY A 370 18.54 -19.22 -7.28
CA GLY A 370 17.57 -20.31 -7.29
C GLY A 370 18.14 -21.61 -7.82
N VAL A 371 17.26 -22.57 -8.07
CA VAL A 371 17.62 -23.90 -8.58
C VAL A 371 16.73 -24.26 -9.77
N PHE A 372 17.35 -24.68 -10.86
CA PHE A 372 16.64 -25.36 -11.94
C PHE A 372 16.60 -26.85 -11.66
N ASP A 373 15.43 -27.47 -11.78
CA ASP A 373 15.26 -28.92 -11.67
C ASP A 373 15.65 -29.65 -12.97
N ARG A 374 16.72 -29.17 -13.61
CA ARG A 374 17.38 -29.77 -14.76
C ARG A 374 18.86 -29.39 -14.83
N ALA A 375 19.62 -30.13 -15.62
CA ALA A 375 20.98 -29.74 -16.00
C ALA A 375 20.95 -28.55 -16.97
N VAL A 376 21.56 -27.43 -16.59
CA VAL A 376 21.63 -26.20 -17.37
C VAL A 376 23.11 -25.85 -17.56
N LEU A 377 23.58 -25.89 -18.81
CA LEU A 377 24.97 -25.59 -19.15
C LEU A 377 25.14 -24.19 -19.73
N VAL A 378 24.07 -23.63 -20.27
CA VAL A 378 24.03 -22.28 -20.84
C VAL A 378 22.96 -21.48 -20.08
N PRO A 379 23.28 -20.25 -19.61
CA PRO A 379 22.29 -19.40 -18.96
C PRO A 379 21.03 -19.18 -19.82
N PRO A 380 19.82 -19.37 -19.27
CA PRO A 380 18.59 -19.02 -19.95
C PRO A 380 18.40 -17.50 -20.01
N GLN A 381 17.47 -17.04 -20.85
CA GLN A 381 17.02 -15.65 -20.81
C GLN A 381 16.17 -15.42 -19.57
N LEU A 382 16.46 -14.35 -18.81
CA LEU A 382 15.70 -13.93 -17.64
C LEU A 382 14.60 -12.94 -18.05
N ILE A 383 13.37 -13.22 -17.64
CA ILE A 383 12.21 -12.34 -17.82
C ILE A 383 11.70 -11.92 -16.44
N ILE A 384 11.56 -10.61 -16.21
CA ILE A 384 10.98 -10.03 -15.00
C ILE A 384 9.80 -9.16 -15.42
N ASP A 385 8.63 -9.44 -14.86
CA ASP A 385 7.37 -8.73 -15.16
C ASP A 385 7.05 -8.63 -16.68
N GLY A 386 7.42 -9.67 -17.43
CA GLY A 386 7.23 -9.72 -18.88
C GLY A 386 8.32 -9.05 -19.72
N ALA A 387 9.25 -8.32 -19.12
CA ALA A 387 10.39 -7.70 -19.80
C ALA A 387 11.64 -8.60 -19.74
N ALA A 388 12.37 -8.68 -20.86
CA ALA A 388 13.62 -9.42 -20.91
C ALA A 388 14.78 -8.59 -20.34
N VAL A 389 15.50 -9.16 -19.38
CA VAL A 389 16.68 -8.53 -18.77
C VAL A 389 17.91 -8.88 -19.58
N THR A 390 18.61 -7.87 -20.11
CA THR A 390 19.73 -8.06 -21.05
C THR A 390 21.10 -7.96 -20.37
N GLU A 391 21.26 -7.10 -19.37
CA GLU A 391 22.51 -6.92 -18.62
C GLU A 391 22.51 -7.74 -17.33
N VAL A 392 22.88 -9.01 -17.45
CA VAL A 392 22.90 -9.94 -16.30
C VAL A 392 24.20 -10.71 -16.17
N ALA A 393 24.80 -10.66 -14.98
CA ALA A 393 25.97 -11.44 -14.64
C ALA A 393 25.54 -12.77 -14.01
N TRP A 394 25.69 -13.87 -14.76
CA TRP A 394 25.30 -15.21 -14.34
C TRP A 394 26.43 -15.97 -13.64
N GLU A 395 26.06 -16.65 -12.57
CA GLU A 395 26.85 -17.67 -11.90
C GLU A 395 26.07 -18.99 -11.93
N LEU A 396 26.49 -19.95 -12.76
CA LEU A 396 25.93 -21.31 -12.78
C LEU A 396 26.87 -22.27 -12.08
N SER A 397 26.34 -23.08 -11.15
CA SER A 397 27.08 -24.19 -10.56
C SER A 397 27.13 -25.40 -11.50
N GLU A 398 28.11 -26.29 -11.33
CA GLU A 398 28.11 -27.58 -12.05
C GLU A 398 26.82 -28.37 -11.72
N PRO A 399 26.13 -28.92 -12.74
CA PRO A 399 24.92 -29.71 -12.51
C PRO A 399 25.18 -30.91 -11.59
N SER A 400 24.30 -31.10 -10.61
CA SER A 400 24.39 -32.18 -9.64
C SER A 400 23.03 -32.86 -9.51
N ALA A 401 22.97 -34.17 -9.76
CA ALA A 401 21.72 -34.96 -9.74
C ALA A 401 20.61 -34.33 -10.60
N ASP A 402 20.96 -33.91 -11.82
CA ASP A 402 20.09 -33.21 -12.76
C ASP A 402 19.46 -31.91 -12.20
N ARG A 403 20.08 -31.27 -11.21
CA ARG A 403 19.71 -29.92 -10.75
C ARG A 403 20.86 -28.95 -10.96
N THR A 404 20.56 -27.70 -11.27
CA THR A 404 21.57 -26.65 -11.47
C THR A 404 21.24 -25.45 -10.61
N ARG A 405 22.14 -25.10 -9.69
CA ARG A 405 22.01 -23.86 -8.91
C ARG A 405 22.51 -22.68 -9.72
N PHE A 406 21.82 -21.55 -9.58
CA PHE A 406 22.21 -20.31 -10.22
C PHE A 406 22.17 -19.13 -9.26
N ALA A 407 22.95 -18.11 -9.60
CA ALA A 407 22.79 -16.77 -9.10
C ALA A 407 22.99 -15.77 -10.23
N VAL A 408 22.29 -14.64 -10.13
CA VAL A 408 22.37 -13.55 -11.10
C VAL A 408 22.46 -12.25 -10.34
N SER A 409 23.41 -11.39 -10.72
CA SER A 409 23.44 -10.00 -10.27
C SER A 409 22.70 -9.14 -11.29
N LEU A 410 21.70 -8.41 -10.81
CA LEU A 410 20.84 -7.54 -11.61
C LEU A 410 21.34 -6.10 -11.58
N ASP A 411 21.04 -5.35 -12.63
CA ASP A 411 21.19 -3.89 -12.67
C ASP A 411 20.13 -3.19 -11.79
N GLU A 412 20.19 -1.86 -11.72
CA GLU A 412 19.30 -1.06 -10.88
C GLU A 412 17.83 -1.16 -11.30
N GLU A 413 17.57 -1.23 -12.61
CA GLU A 413 16.22 -1.29 -13.18
C GLU A 413 15.54 -2.64 -12.87
N ALA A 414 16.19 -3.76 -13.19
CA ALA A 414 15.69 -5.09 -12.90
C ALA A 414 15.60 -5.35 -11.38
N ALA A 415 16.54 -4.81 -10.59
CA ALA A 415 16.46 -4.86 -9.13
C ALA A 415 15.26 -4.07 -8.59
N SER A 416 14.95 -2.90 -9.18
CA SER A 416 13.78 -2.09 -8.79
C SER A 416 12.47 -2.85 -9.03
N ALA A 417 12.33 -3.50 -10.19
CA ALA A 417 11.17 -4.33 -10.49
C ALA A 417 10.97 -5.44 -9.46
N LEU A 418 12.03 -6.18 -9.11
CA LEU A 418 11.95 -7.21 -8.08
C LEU A 418 11.72 -6.66 -6.68
N ASN A 419 12.10 -5.42 -6.36
CA ASN A 419 11.74 -4.82 -5.07
C ASN A 419 10.22 -4.61 -4.92
N GLY A 420 9.49 -4.46 -6.04
CA GLY A 420 8.04 -4.26 -6.12
C GLY A 420 7.18 -5.53 -6.10
N VAL A 421 7.77 -6.70 -5.83
CA VAL A 421 7.14 -8.04 -6.00
C VAL A 421 6.75 -8.26 -7.46
N ALA A 422 7.65 -8.89 -8.22
CA ALA A 422 7.44 -9.19 -9.62
C ALA A 422 7.64 -10.68 -9.91
N ALA A 423 6.89 -11.18 -10.89
CA ALA A 423 7.03 -12.55 -11.36
C ALA A 423 8.30 -12.70 -12.20
N VAL A 424 9.00 -13.81 -11.98
CA VAL A 424 10.20 -14.19 -12.72
C VAL A 424 9.91 -15.41 -13.59
N ARG A 425 10.40 -15.38 -14.83
CA ARG A 425 10.41 -16.51 -15.76
C ARG A 425 11.78 -16.67 -16.41
N PHE A 426 12.05 -17.88 -16.88
CA PHE A 426 13.26 -18.20 -17.63
C PHE A 426 12.90 -18.86 -18.95
N ILE A 427 13.56 -18.46 -20.03
CA ILE A 427 13.41 -19.05 -21.36
C ILE A 427 14.73 -19.75 -21.72
N PHE A 428 14.68 -21.08 -21.87
CA PHE A 428 15.85 -21.88 -22.21
C PHE A 428 16.15 -21.84 -23.72
N GLU A 429 17.37 -22.21 -24.12
CA GLU A 429 17.77 -22.27 -25.55
C GLU A 429 16.86 -23.17 -26.40
N THR A 430 16.20 -24.15 -25.79
CA THR A 430 15.22 -25.04 -26.45
C THR A 430 13.91 -24.34 -26.80
N GLY A 431 13.69 -23.11 -26.32
CA GLY A 431 12.43 -22.39 -26.40
C GLY A 431 11.43 -22.78 -25.31
N GLU A 432 11.81 -23.66 -24.38
CA GLU A 432 10.98 -24.00 -23.22
C GLU A 432 11.00 -22.85 -22.19
N GLU A 433 9.84 -22.53 -21.65
CA GLU A 433 9.68 -21.48 -20.63
C GLU A 433 9.34 -22.07 -19.26
N THR A 434 9.85 -21.45 -18.20
CA THR A 434 9.39 -21.75 -16.83
C THR A 434 8.08 -21.05 -16.53
N LEU A 435 7.34 -21.61 -15.58
CA LEU A 435 6.16 -20.96 -15.03
C LEU A 435 6.56 -19.67 -14.27
N PRO A 436 5.70 -18.64 -14.24
CA PRO A 436 5.86 -17.47 -13.39
C PRO A 436 6.07 -17.88 -11.93
N THR A 437 7.18 -17.43 -11.35
CA THR A 437 7.53 -17.71 -9.94
C THR A 437 7.88 -16.41 -9.25
N PHE A 438 7.37 -16.22 -8.02
CA PHE A 438 7.67 -15.04 -7.21
C PHE A 438 8.83 -15.35 -6.25
N PRO A 439 9.97 -14.63 -6.32
CA PRO A 439 11.10 -14.90 -5.43
C PRO A 439 10.76 -14.65 -3.94
N TYR A 440 11.36 -15.43 -3.04
CA TYR A 440 11.39 -15.11 -1.61
C TYR A 440 12.22 -13.85 -1.37
N HIS A 441 11.61 -12.76 -0.91
CA HIS A 441 12.32 -11.56 -0.48
C HIS A 441 12.96 -11.80 0.89
N VAL A 442 14.09 -12.50 0.91
CA VAL A 442 14.74 -13.03 2.11
C VAL A 442 14.93 -11.96 3.18
N ASN A 443 15.43 -10.77 2.78
CA ASN A 443 15.64 -9.65 3.69
C ASN A 443 14.34 -9.13 4.30
N ALA A 444 13.28 -8.95 3.51
CA ALA A 444 11.98 -8.47 3.99
C ALA A 444 11.34 -9.49 4.95
N LEU A 445 11.35 -10.77 4.58
CA LEU A 445 10.80 -11.84 5.41
C LEU A 445 11.61 -12.04 6.70
N ASN A 446 12.93 -11.85 6.69
CA ASN A 446 13.77 -11.90 7.89
C ASN A 446 13.54 -10.69 8.81
N ALA A 447 13.43 -9.48 8.25
CA ALA A 447 13.10 -8.28 8.99
C ALA A 447 11.75 -8.43 9.71
N LEU A 448 10.73 -8.93 9.00
CA LEU A 448 9.41 -9.20 9.57
C LEU A 448 9.50 -10.19 10.74
N ALA A 449 10.16 -11.34 10.55
CA ALA A 449 10.30 -12.38 11.58
C ALA A 449 11.05 -11.88 12.84
N SER A 450 12.06 -11.01 12.66
CA SER A 450 12.83 -10.44 13.78
C SER A 450 12.11 -9.32 14.53
N GLY A 451 10.98 -8.81 14.00
CA GLY A 451 10.28 -7.66 14.56
C GLY A 451 11.02 -6.33 14.40
N GLN A 452 12.00 -6.28 13.50
CA GLN A 452 12.65 -5.02 13.10
C GLN A 452 11.65 -4.16 12.30
N ALA A 453 11.79 -2.83 12.40
CA ALA A 453 11.02 -1.93 11.56
C ALA A 453 11.31 -2.25 10.08
N ARG A 454 10.25 -2.33 9.27
CA ARG A 454 10.33 -2.65 7.84
C ARG A 454 11.06 -1.54 7.09
N THR A 455 12.39 -1.61 7.01
CA THR A 455 13.22 -0.65 6.27
C THR A 455 12.95 -0.66 4.76
N ASP A 456 12.29 -1.69 4.23
CA ASP A 456 11.91 -1.82 2.82
C ASP A 456 10.80 -0.85 2.40
N LEU A 457 9.88 -0.48 3.28
CA LEU A 457 8.87 0.54 2.99
C LEU A 457 9.50 1.94 2.96
N LEU A 458 10.46 2.23 3.85
CA LEU A 458 11.24 3.48 3.82
C LEU A 458 12.05 3.62 2.52
N LYS A 459 12.53 2.51 1.94
CA LYS A 459 13.20 2.51 0.62
C LYS A 459 12.26 2.80 -0.55
N ARG A 460 10.95 2.56 -0.39
CA ARG A 460 9.89 2.88 -1.37
C ARG A 460 9.22 4.23 -1.12
N ALA A 461 9.61 4.95 -0.07
CA ALA A 461 8.96 6.20 0.34
C ALA A 461 9.10 7.31 -0.71
N GLY A 462 10.18 7.31 -1.50
CA GLY A 462 10.38 8.30 -2.58
C GLY A 462 9.39 8.16 -3.75
N ASP A 463 8.84 6.97 -3.99
CA ASP A 463 7.91 6.71 -5.10
C ASP A 463 6.46 7.05 -4.73
N LEU A 464 6.07 6.78 -3.48
CA LEU A 464 4.66 6.73 -3.04
C LEU A 464 3.74 5.86 -3.92
N ASP A 465 4.29 5.04 -4.84
CA ASP A 465 3.58 3.96 -5.55
C ASP A 465 3.32 2.79 -4.60
N LEU A 466 2.37 3.05 -3.70
CA LEU A 466 1.98 2.18 -2.60
C LEU A 466 0.46 2.02 -2.65
N GLY A 467 -0.01 0.78 -2.47
CA GLY A 467 -1.44 0.56 -2.25
C GLY A 467 -1.91 1.26 -0.97
N ASP A 468 -3.22 1.50 -0.82
CA ASP A 468 -3.79 2.28 0.30
C ASP A 468 -3.33 1.78 1.69
N ALA A 469 -3.20 0.46 1.87
CA ALA A 469 -2.73 -0.16 3.11
C ALA A 469 -1.21 -0.01 3.33
N GLU A 470 -0.41 -0.07 2.26
CA GLU A 470 1.04 0.15 2.33
C GLU A 470 1.36 1.62 2.63
N LEU A 471 0.55 2.54 2.12
CA LEU A 471 0.65 3.96 2.42
C LEU A 471 0.34 4.26 3.90
N GLU A 472 -0.69 3.62 4.46
CA GLU A 472 -1.01 3.71 5.90
C GLU A 472 0.17 3.22 6.76
N GLU A 473 0.78 2.09 6.37
CA GLU A 473 1.95 1.51 7.05
C GLU A 473 3.21 2.39 6.89
N LEU A 474 3.45 2.95 5.71
CA LEU A 474 4.54 3.90 5.48
C LEU A 474 4.35 5.15 6.35
N LEU A 475 3.15 5.74 6.39
CA LEU A 475 2.88 6.92 7.21
C LEU A 475 3.08 6.64 8.71
N ALA A 476 2.73 5.42 9.16
CA ALA A 476 3.01 4.99 10.53
C ALA A 476 4.52 4.85 10.79
N GLN A 477 5.29 4.33 9.84
CA GLN A 477 6.74 4.24 9.94
C GLN A 477 7.41 5.61 9.89
N LEU A 478 6.94 6.53 9.05
CA LEU A 478 7.42 7.91 9.02
C LEU A 478 7.18 8.61 10.36
N ASP A 479 6.00 8.45 10.96
CA ASP A 479 5.71 8.99 12.30
C ASP A 479 6.56 8.31 13.40
N ALA A 480 6.91 7.04 13.22
CA ALA A 480 7.79 6.31 14.13
C ALA A 480 9.26 6.68 13.96
N ALA A 481 9.72 7.01 12.75
CA ALA A 481 11.10 7.35 12.41
C ALA A 481 11.40 8.83 12.72
N LEU A 482 10.48 9.73 12.41
CA LEU A 482 10.68 11.17 12.54
C LEU A 482 10.42 11.68 13.96
N VAL A 483 11.01 12.84 14.29
CA VAL A 483 10.72 13.60 15.52
C VAL A 483 9.94 14.84 15.10
N VAL A 484 8.61 14.74 15.16
CA VAL A 484 7.69 15.65 14.46
C VAL A 484 7.07 16.71 15.39
N ASP A 485 6.93 16.38 16.68
CA ASP A 485 6.31 17.22 17.71
C ASP A 485 6.72 16.77 19.13
N ARG A 486 6.25 17.50 20.17
CA ARG A 486 6.44 17.15 21.59
C ARG A 486 5.98 15.71 21.89
N GLY A 487 4.85 15.29 21.32
CA GLY A 487 4.29 13.95 21.51
C GLY A 487 5.19 12.83 20.98
N SER A 488 5.99 13.09 19.95
CA SER A 488 6.97 12.16 19.38
C SER A 488 8.11 11.87 20.36
N ILE A 489 8.55 12.89 21.10
CA ILE A 489 9.59 12.78 22.15
C ILE A 489 9.06 11.98 23.36
N TRP A 490 7.80 12.18 23.74
CA TRP A 490 7.17 11.44 24.84
C TRP A 490 6.97 9.95 24.54
N ARG A 491 6.51 9.63 23.32
CA ARG A 491 6.43 8.23 22.85
C ARG A 491 7.80 7.56 22.80
N MET A 492 8.83 8.29 22.40
CA MET A 492 10.22 7.82 22.37
C MET A 492 10.75 7.43 23.76
N LEU A 493 10.33 8.13 24.83
CA LEU A 493 10.74 7.86 26.21
C LEU A 493 9.93 6.75 26.92
N LYS A 494 9.01 6.04 26.21
CA LYS A 494 8.11 5.01 26.77
C LYS A 494 7.31 5.45 28.00
N ARG A 495 6.95 6.74 28.10
CA ARG A 495 5.99 7.24 29.11
C ARG A 495 4.60 7.35 28.47
N LYS A 496 3.55 6.99 29.21
CA LYS A 496 2.16 7.11 28.73
C LYS A 496 1.88 8.60 28.47
N ALA A 497 1.69 9.00 27.22
CA ALA A 497 1.28 10.38 26.92
C ALA A 497 -0.09 10.62 27.57
N PRO A 498 -0.32 11.76 28.25
CA PRO A 498 -1.65 12.10 28.73
C PRO A 498 -2.62 12.22 27.54
N ASP A 499 -3.83 11.69 27.68
CA ASP A 499 -4.85 11.65 26.63
C ASP A 499 -5.18 13.07 26.16
N ALA A 500 -4.91 13.39 24.90
CA ALA A 500 -5.31 14.65 24.28
C ALA A 500 -6.83 14.66 24.06
N SER A 501 -7.54 15.68 24.54
CA SER A 501 -8.96 15.88 24.24
C SER A 501 -9.16 16.49 22.85
N ASP A 502 -10.22 16.05 22.15
CA ASP A 502 -10.53 16.42 20.75
C ASP A 502 -10.66 17.93 20.48
N ASP A 503 -10.88 18.76 21.51
CA ASP A 503 -11.13 20.20 21.35
C ASP A 503 -9.89 21.10 21.58
N ASP A 504 -8.79 20.59 22.14
CA ASP A 504 -7.55 21.36 22.34
C ASP A 504 -6.32 20.43 22.51
N PRO A 505 -5.42 20.33 21.52
CA PRO A 505 -4.21 19.51 21.62
C PRO A 505 -3.13 20.13 22.51
N SER A 506 -3.33 21.36 23.01
CA SER A 506 -2.42 22.03 23.94
C SER A 506 -2.66 21.64 25.40
N ILE A 507 -2.78 20.33 25.68
CA ILE A 507 -2.60 19.89 27.07
C ILE A 507 -1.13 20.14 27.42
N SER A 508 -0.93 21.24 28.16
CA SER A 508 0.28 21.72 28.79
C SER A 508 1.11 20.57 29.39
N ILE A 509 2.01 20.01 28.59
CA ILE A 509 3.12 19.22 29.10
C ILE A 509 4.20 20.22 29.56
N ALA A 510 4.44 20.26 30.87
CA ALA A 510 5.41 21.16 31.50
C ALA A 510 6.84 20.76 31.08
N TYR A 511 7.54 21.67 30.40
CA TYR A 511 8.89 21.46 29.85
C TYR A 511 9.96 21.18 30.89
N ASP A 512 9.68 21.60 32.11
CA ASP A 512 10.46 21.48 33.34
C ASP A 512 10.50 20.05 33.91
N GLU A 513 9.69 19.12 33.38
CA GLU A 513 9.71 17.70 33.76
C GLU A 513 10.50 16.79 32.79
N LEU A 514 11.00 17.34 31.68
CA LEU A 514 11.75 16.61 30.67
C LEU A 514 13.26 16.69 30.91
N ASP A 515 13.90 15.52 31.03
CA ASP A 515 15.36 15.41 31.09
C ASP A 515 15.94 15.54 29.68
N TRP A 516 16.21 16.80 29.29
CA TRP A 516 16.73 17.14 27.97
C TRP A 516 18.11 16.56 27.71
N ASP A 517 18.94 16.33 28.73
CA ASP A 517 20.24 15.67 28.58
C ASP A 517 20.05 14.18 28.22
N ALA A 518 19.10 13.49 28.85
CA ALA A 518 18.71 12.13 28.47
C ALA A 518 18.10 12.05 27.06
N ILE A 519 17.31 13.05 26.66
CA ILE A 519 16.73 13.13 25.31
C ILE A 519 17.82 13.34 24.26
N GLN A 520 18.74 14.29 24.48
CA GLN A 520 19.83 14.57 23.53
C GLN A 520 20.85 13.43 23.40
N SER A 521 20.96 12.56 24.40
CA SER A 521 21.78 11.34 24.35
C SER A 521 21.06 10.12 23.76
N HIS A 522 19.77 10.25 23.41
CA HIS A 522 18.95 9.14 22.93
C HIS A 522 19.38 8.67 21.53
N PRO A 523 19.46 7.34 21.27
CA PRO A 523 19.89 6.79 19.98
C PRO A 523 19.12 7.32 18.76
N LYS A 524 17.81 7.58 18.89
CA LYS A 524 16.96 8.14 17.83
C LYS A 524 17.33 9.58 17.43
N LEU A 525 17.71 10.44 18.39
CA LEU A 525 18.22 11.80 18.10
C LEU A 525 19.68 11.77 17.64
N ALA A 526 20.45 10.77 18.07
CA ALA A 526 21.80 10.54 17.55
C ALA A 526 21.81 10.16 16.06
N GLN A 527 20.71 9.60 15.52
CA GLN A 527 20.57 9.32 14.08
C GLN A 527 20.65 10.59 13.22
N TYR A 528 20.11 11.71 13.72
CA TYR A 528 20.17 13.00 13.05
C TYR A 528 21.56 13.66 13.14
N ARG A 529 22.39 13.30 14.14
CA ARG A 529 23.70 13.91 14.39
C ARG A 529 24.87 13.17 13.72
N ASN A 530 24.78 11.84 13.60
CA ASN A 530 25.89 10.97 13.18
C ASN A 530 25.68 10.31 11.81
N TRP A 531 24.76 10.81 10.98
CA TRP A 531 24.45 10.19 9.69
C TRP A 531 25.65 10.20 8.72
N ASP A 532 26.55 11.18 8.84
CA ASP A 532 27.78 11.30 8.04
C ASP A 532 28.92 10.33 8.42
N GLN A 533 28.86 9.65 9.57
CA GLN A 533 30.02 8.92 10.13
C GLN A 533 29.87 7.39 10.22
N ARG A 534 28.74 6.79 9.83
CA ARG A 534 28.54 5.34 9.91
C ARG A 534 28.61 4.69 8.52
N SER A 535 29.44 3.64 8.41
CA SER A 535 29.65 2.85 7.20
C SER A 535 28.36 2.21 6.67
N ALA A 536 28.36 1.87 5.38
CA ALA A 536 27.31 1.17 4.61
C ALA A 536 26.78 -0.16 5.21
N SER A 537 27.25 -0.56 6.39
CA SER A 537 26.90 -1.81 7.06
C SER A 537 25.73 -1.69 8.04
N ASP A 538 25.25 -0.50 8.40
CA ASP A 538 24.11 -0.34 9.33
C ASP A 538 23.46 1.08 9.27
N PRO A 539 22.70 1.41 8.20
CA PRO A 539 22.07 2.72 8.04
C PRO A 539 20.87 2.91 8.99
N THR A 540 20.64 4.13 9.46
CA THR A 540 19.47 4.49 10.30
C THR A 540 18.20 4.61 9.45
N ASP A 541 17.02 4.42 10.06
CA ASP A 541 15.72 4.59 9.37
C ASP A 541 15.61 5.94 8.64
N LEU A 542 16.08 7.01 9.27
CA LEU A 542 16.16 8.35 8.67
C LEU A 542 17.15 8.40 7.49
N GLY A 543 18.31 7.77 7.62
CA GLY A 543 19.30 7.72 6.54
C GLY A 543 18.79 6.95 5.33
N ILE A 544 18.07 5.84 5.56
CA ILE A 544 17.41 5.07 4.50
C ILE A 544 16.38 5.92 3.77
N LEU A 545 15.55 6.67 4.50
CA LEU A 545 14.52 7.55 3.95
C LEU A 545 15.12 8.68 3.09
N LEU A 546 16.13 9.38 3.60
CA LEU A 546 16.79 10.49 2.90
C LEU A 546 17.52 10.02 1.64
N THR A 547 18.18 8.86 1.72
CA THR A 547 18.85 8.24 0.55
C THR A 547 17.82 7.82 -0.49
N SER A 548 16.72 7.18 -0.07
CA SER A 548 15.60 6.82 -0.96
C SER A 548 15.00 8.02 -1.71
N ILE A 549 14.84 9.15 -1.02
CA ILE A 549 14.34 10.40 -1.63
C ILE A 549 15.31 10.94 -2.68
N ALA A 550 16.62 10.95 -2.39
CA ALA A 550 17.64 11.44 -3.31
C ALA A 550 17.78 10.51 -4.54
N ASP A 551 17.97 9.21 -4.31
CA ASP A 551 18.11 8.20 -5.36
C ASP A 551 16.90 8.23 -6.31
N ARG A 552 15.68 8.39 -5.76
CA ARG A 552 14.47 8.47 -6.58
C ARG A 552 14.43 9.73 -7.43
N PHE A 553 14.79 10.89 -6.87
CA PHE A 553 14.85 12.13 -7.64
C PHE A 553 15.79 11.97 -8.85
N GLU A 554 16.98 11.41 -8.64
CA GLU A 554 17.94 11.13 -9.71
C GLU A 554 17.40 10.15 -10.75
N ALA A 555 16.71 9.09 -10.30
CA ALA A 555 16.08 8.11 -11.20
C ALA A 555 14.94 8.71 -12.04
N ASP A 556 14.13 9.60 -11.48
CA ASP A 556 13.06 10.31 -12.22
C ASP A 556 13.66 11.25 -13.28
N VAL A 557 14.72 11.98 -12.94
CA VAL A 557 15.46 12.85 -13.89
C VAL A 557 16.07 12.02 -15.03
N ARG A 558 16.67 10.88 -14.70
CA ARG A 558 17.26 9.96 -15.69
C ARG A 558 16.21 9.40 -16.64
N ARG A 559 15.10 8.86 -16.12
CA ARG A 559 13.98 8.34 -16.93
C ARG A 559 13.41 9.40 -17.87
N ALA A 560 13.18 10.60 -17.36
CA ALA A 560 12.67 11.70 -18.19
C ALA A 560 13.64 12.10 -19.31
N ARG A 561 14.96 12.04 -19.10
CA ARG A 561 15.99 12.29 -20.14
C ARG A 561 16.07 11.19 -21.20
N GLU A 562 15.87 9.94 -20.80
CA GLU A 562 15.96 8.77 -21.68
C GLU A 562 14.73 8.60 -22.58
N GLY A 563 13.64 9.33 -22.29
CA GLY A 563 12.49 9.46 -23.19
C GLY A 563 11.61 8.21 -23.25
N ASP A 564 11.52 7.46 -22.15
CA ASP A 564 10.64 6.30 -22.06
C ASP A 564 9.16 6.74 -22.04
N PRO A 565 8.33 6.42 -23.07
CA PRO A 565 6.97 6.97 -23.21
C PRO A 565 5.91 6.30 -22.31
N GLY A 566 6.31 5.51 -21.31
CA GLY A 566 5.46 4.51 -20.68
C GLY A 566 5.21 4.67 -19.18
N ALA A 567 4.88 5.87 -18.67
CA ALA A 567 4.26 6.00 -17.35
C ALA A 567 3.62 7.38 -17.18
N ASP A 568 2.46 7.42 -16.50
CA ASP A 568 1.69 8.60 -16.06
C ASP A 568 0.78 9.30 -17.07
N GLY A 569 -0.23 8.54 -17.51
CA GLY A 569 -1.62 8.96 -17.31
C GLY A 569 -2.35 7.87 -16.51
N PRO A 570 -3.44 8.15 -15.76
CA PRO A 570 -4.35 7.07 -15.39
C PRO A 570 -4.77 6.40 -16.69
N ASP A 571 -4.48 5.11 -16.84
CA ASP A 571 -4.83 4.34 -18.02
C ASP A 571 -6.27 4.68 -18.41
N PRO A 572 -6.53 5.20 -19.62
CA PRO A 572 -7.88 5.26 -20.11
C PRO A 572 -8.37 3.83 -20.13
N LEU A 573 -9.38 3.53 -19.30
CA LEU A 573 -10.15 2.30 -19.34
C LEU A 573 -10.31 1.87 -20.81
N PRO A 574 -9.83 0.69 -21.21
CA PRO A 574 -10.03 0.22 -22.58
C PRO A 574 -11.53 0.05 -22.82
N ASP A 575 -12.11 0.95 -23.61
CA ASP A 575 -13.42 0.79 -24.24
C ASP A 575 -13.34 -0.42 -25.18
N GLY A 576 -13.70 -1.58 -24.63
CA GLY A 576 -13.69 -2.87 -25.31
C GLY A 576 -14.30 -3.94 -24.40
N LEU A 577 -15.43 -3.62 -23.77
CA LEU A 577 -16.04 -4.37 -22.68
C LEU A 577 -17.31 -5.15 -23.08
N ASP A 578 -17.42 -5.62 -24.32
CA ASP A 578 -18.70 -6.23 -24.77
C ASP A 578 -18.62 -7.60 -25.49
N ASP A 579 -17.44 -8.24 -25.61
CA ASP A 579 -17.34 -9.46 -26.47
C ASP A 579 -16.65 -10.70 -25.88
N LEU A 580 -16.39 -10.78 -24.56
CA LEU A 580 -15.81 -11.99 -23.93
C LEU A 580 -16.60 -12.57 -22.74
N ALA A 581 -17.81 -12.06 -22.47
CA ALA A 581 -18.70 -12.55 -21.41
C ALA A 581 -19.57 -13.76 -21.82
N LYS A 582 -19.05 -14.74 -22.57
CA LYS A 582 -19.90 -15.83 -23.13
C LYS A 582 -19.49 -17.27 -22.88
N GLU A 583 -18.51 -17.58 -22.03
CA GLU A 583 -18.18 -18.99 -21.72
C GLU A 583 -17.96 -19.31 -20.23
N ILE A 584 -18.63 -18.59 -19.32
CA ILE A 584 -18.77 -19.03 -17.92
C ILE A 584 -20.25 -18.85 -17.54
N GLU A 585 -21.00 -19.95 -17.49
CA GLU A 585 -22.44 -19.95 -17.21
C GLU A 585 -22.72 -19.49 -15.75
N ALA A 586 -23.19 -18.25 -15.64
CA ALA A 586 -24.47 -17.87 -15.02
C ALA A 586 -24.82 -18.47 -13.65
N GLU A 587 -24.07 -18.11 -12.60
CA GLU A 587 -24.62 -18.02 -11.23
C GLU A 587 -23.91 -16.98 -10.33
N ASP A 588 -22.84 -16.30 -10.80
CA ASP A 588 -21.98 -15.43 -9.98
C ASP A 588 -22.06 -13.91 -10.29
N GLU A 589 -22.92 -13.45 -11.21
CA GLU A 589 -22.97 -12.02 -11.60
C GLU A 589 -23.42 -11.09 -10.44
N GLU A 590 -24.39 -11.49 -9.60
CA GLU A 590 -24.82 -10.67 -8.45
C GLU A 590 -23.79 -10.65 -7.32
N ALA A 591 -23.01 -11.72 -7.14
CA ALA A 591 -21.99 -11.82 -6.09
C ALA A 591 -20.68 -11.11 -6.48
N ALA A 592 -20.31 -11.12 -7.77
CA ALA A 592 -19.18 -10.37 -8.30
C ALA A 592 -19.42 -8.85 -8.24
N GLU A 593 -20.61 -8.37 -8.61
CA GLU A 593 -20.98 -6.95 -8.49
C GLU A 593 -21.07 -6.48 -7.02
N GLU A 594 -21.57 -7.32 -6.09
CA GLU A 594 -21.54 -7.02 -4.65
C GLU A 594 -20.12 -7.03 -4.07
N ASN A 595 -19.25 -7.96 -4.50
CA ASN A 595 -17.85 -7.97 -4.10
C ASN A 595 -17.15 -6.69 -4.59
N ASP A 596 -17.29 -6.31 -5.86
CA ASP A 596 -16.69 -5.09 -6.40
C ASP A 596 -17.17 -3.84 -5.67
N ALA A 597 -18.46 -3.78 -5.30
CA ALA A 597 -19.01 -2.70 -4.48
C ALA A 597 -18.44 -2.68 -3.04
N VAL A 598 -18.21 -3.86 -2.43
CA VAL A 598 -17.58 -3.98 -1.10
C VAL A 598 -16.08 -3.67 -1.16
N HIS A 599 -15.37 -4.09 -2.21
CA HIS A 599 -13.96 -3.77 -2.49
C HIS A 599 -13.82 -2.26 -2.67
N GLU A 600 -14.69 -1.61 -3.44
CA GLU A 600 -14.67 -0.17 -3.65
C GLU A 600 -15.00 0.58 -2.35
N GLN A 601 -16.01 0.13 -1.58
CA GLN A 601 -16.35 0.75 -0.30
C GLN A 601 -15.23 0.60 0.75
N ARG A 602 -14.51 -0.51 0.75
CA ARG A 602 -13.34 -0.72 1.63
C ARG A 602 -12.13 0.09 1.18
N ARG A 603 -11.84 0.15 -0.12
CA ARG A 603 -10.80 1.01 -0.71
C ARG A 603 -11.06 2.47 -0.36
N LEU A 604 -12.30 2.93 -0.52
CA LEU A 604 -12.74 4.27 -0.08
C LEU A 604 -12.54 4.48 1.43
N SER A 605 -12.77 3.46 2.26
CA SER A 605 -12.56 3.52 3.71
C SER A 605 -11.08 3.56 4.12
N GLN A 606 -10.21 2.79 3.45
CA GLN A 606 -8.76 2.75 3.68
C GLN A 606 -8.10 4.05 3.20
N ARG A 607 -8.44 4.49 1.98
CA ARG A 607 -8.04 5.80 1.46
C ARG A 607 -8.48 6.94 2.36
N SER A 608 -9.67 6.84 2.96
CA SER A 608 -10.15 7.81 3.97
C SER A 608 -9.33 7.78 5.27
N ARG A 609 -8.83 6.62 5.71
CA ARG A 609 -7.95 6.48 6.89
C ARG A 609 -6.56 7.02 6.61
N ALA A 610 -5.94 6.61 5.50
CA ALA A 610 -4.66 7.14 5.03
C ALA A 610 -4.73 8.68 4.88
N LYS A 611 -5.81 9.21 4.29
CA LYS A 611 -6.12 10.64 4.25
C LYS A 611 -6.10 11.27 5.65
N ARG A 612 -6.83 10.71 6.63
CA ARG A 612 -6.88 11.27 8.00
C ARG A 612 -5.53 11.20 8.70
N GLN A 613 -4.82 10.08 8.58
CA GLN A 613 -3.50 9.89 9.19
C GLN A 613 -2.51 10.91 8.63
N PHE A 614 -2.53 11.12 7.30
CA PHE A 614 -1.74 12.15 6.65
C PHE A 614 -2.09 13.54 7.16
N HIS A 615 -3.37 13.89 7.24
CA HIS A 615 -3.79 15.19 7.79
C HIS A 615 -3.32 15.38 9.23
N SER A 616 -3.41 14.35 10.06
CA SER A 616 -2.92 14.37 11.44
C SER A 616 -1.41 14.56 11.49
N PHE A 617 -0.67 13.85 10.63
CA PHE A 617 0.78 13.95 10.51
C PHE A 617 1.24 15.36 10.11
N VAL A 618 0.67 15.93 9.04
CA VAL A 618 0.97 17.30 8.59
C VAL A 618 0.63 18.32 9.67
N LYS A 619 -0.56 18.22 10.28
CA LYS A 619 -0.98 19.14 11.35
C LYS A 619 0.00 19.10 12.53
N ARG A 620 0.39 17.91 12.96
CA ARG A 620 1.35 17.72 14.06
C ARG A 620 2.72 18.27 13.73
N PHE A 621 3.22 18.04 12.52
CA PHE A 621 4.48 18.62 12.07
C PHE A 621 4.45 20.13 12.05
N MET A 622 3.41 20.73 11.47
CA MET A 622 3.28 22.19 11.44
C MET A 622 3.19 22.78 12.85
N ASN A 623 2.47 22.13 13.76
CA ASN A 623 2.43 22.54 15.16
C ASN A 623 3.82 22.46 15.82
N GLY A 624 4.60 21.42 15.52
CA GLY A 624 5.99 21.29 15.98
C GLY A 624 6.89 22.41 15.45
N LEU A 625 6.73 22.82 14.19
CA LEU A 625 7.49 23.93 13.62
C LEU A 625 7.12 25.29 14.23
N THR A 626 5.86 25.51 14.59
CA THR A 626 5.42 26.76 15.26
C THR A 626 5.81 26.84 16.73
N ASP A 627 6.41 25.79 17.29
CA ASP A 627 6.80 25.71 18.69
C ASP A 627 8.27 26.10 18.88
N GLU A 628 8.50 27.35 19.28
CA GLU A 628 9.83 27.92 19.51
C GLU A 628 10.67 27.12 20.50
N GLU A 629 10.03 26.56 21.53
CA GLU A 629 10.74 25.82 22.56
C GLU A 629 11.15 24.43 22.03
N PHE A 630 10.27 23.75 21.29
CA PHE A 630 10.60 22.49 20.60
C PHE A 630 11.74 22.67 19.59
N THR A 631 11.64 23.65 18.69
CA THR A 631 12.63 23.90 17.63
C THR A 631 14.01 24.25 18.21
N ARG A 632 14.05 24.99 19.33
CA ARG A 632 15.29 25.30 20.07
C ARG A 632 15.96 24.06 20.65
N TYR A 633 15.19 23.08 21.15
CA TYR A 633 15.76 21.89 21.80
C TYR A 633 16.18 20.79 20.81
N VAL A 634 15.44 20.58 19.71
CA VAL A 634 15.80 19.57 18.70
C VAL A 634 16.94 20.04 17.79
N GLY A 635 16.99 21.35 17.50
CA GLY A 635 18.07 22.00 16.78
C GLY A 635 18.16 21.68 15.28
N PRO A 636 19.14 22.29 14.58
CA PRO A 636 19.27 22.18 13.12
C PRO A 636 19.42 20.76 12.56
N PRO A 637 20.13 19.82 13.23
CA PRO A 637 20.25 18.45 12.74
C PRO A 637 18.92 17.73 12.55
N VAL A 638 17.86 18.13 13.27
CA VAL A 638 16.51 17.55 13.13
C VAL A 638 15.65 18.35 12.15
N ILE A 639 15.71 19.68 12.24
CA ILE A 639 14.83 20.57 11.45
C ILE A 639 15.18 20.54 9.96
N VAL A 640 16.46 20.57 9.58
CA VAL A 640 16.87 20.65 8.17
C VAL A 640 16.52 19.37 7.39
N PRO A 641 16.84 18.15 7.86
CA PRO A 641 16.40 16.93 7.18
C PRO A 641 14.88 16.78 7.17
N SER A 642 14.19 17.21 8.23
CA SER A 642 12.73 17.20 8.24
C SER A 642 12.15 18.14 7.18
N TYR A 643 12.73 19.32 6.98
CA TYR A 643 12.34 20.22 5.89
C TYR A 643 12.46 19.54 4.52
N VAL A 644 13.60 18.89 4.23
CA VAL A 644 13.82 18.16 2.97
C VAL A 644 12.75 17.09 2.75
N ILE A 645 12.53 16.24 3.75
CA ILE A 645 11.57 15.12 3.68
C ILE A 645 10.16 15.63 3.47
N PHE A 646 9.72 16.62 4.25
CA PHE A 646 8.36 17.14 4.16
C PHE A 646 8.10 17.90 2.87
N ASN A 647 9.07 18.69 2.39
CA ASN A 647 8.92 19.40 1.12
C ASN A 647 8.81 18.42 -0.05
N HIS A 648 9.62 17.36 -0.06
CA HIS A 648 9.53 16.29 -1.06
C HIS A 648 8.21 15.51 -0.96
N LEU A 649 7.76 15.16 0.25
CA LEU A 649 6.51 14.45 0.48
C LEU A 649 5.31 15.27 -0.03
N CYS A 650 5.25 16.57 0.29
CA CYS A 650 4.21 17.47 -0.21
C CYS A 650 4.22 17.57 -1.74
N TRP A 651 5.40 17.65 -2.35
CA TRP A 651 5.56 17.68 -3.81
C TRP A 651 5.01 16.42 -4.49
N LYS A 652 5.33 15.22 -3.98
CA LYS A 652 4.80 13.97 -4.52
C LYS A 652 3.30 13.82 -4.26
N LEU A 653 2.82 14.28 -3.11
CA LEU A 653 1.40 14.22 -2.76
C LEU A 653 0.49 15.09 -3.62
N LEU A 654 1.00 16.15 -4.25
CA LEU A 654 0.23 16.91 -5.23
C LEU A 654 0.07 16.16 -6.56
N GLN A 655 0.89 15.14 -6.81
CA GLN A 655 0.84 14.32 -8.03
C GLN A 655 -0.11 13.14 -7.90
N ILE A 656 -0.34 12.66 -6.67
CA ILE A 656 -1.25 11.56 -6.35
C ILE A 656 -2.53 12.14 -5.72
N ASP A 657 -3.73 11.80 -6.22
CA ASP A 657 -5.03 12.36 -5.77
C ASP A 657 -5.47 11.89 -4.36
N LEU A 658 -4.53 11.86 -3.42
CA LEU A 658 -4.67 11.32 -2.08
C LEU A 658 -4.95 12.39 -1.03
N ALA A 659 -4.84 13.68 -1.32
CA ALA A 659 -5.23 14.74 -0.41
C ALA A 659 -5.71 16.00 -1.15
N ASP A 660 -6.44 16.85 -0.43
CA ASP A 660 -6.92 18.14 -0.93
C ASP A 660 -5.72 19.02 -1.31
N PRO A 661 -5.54 19.36 -2.61
CA PRO A 661 -4.39 20.15 -3.07
C PRO A 661 -4.24 21.47 -2.33
N VAL A 662 -5.34 22.13 -1.99
CA VAL A 662 -5.30 23.42 -1.28
C VAL A 662 -4.69 23.26 0.12
N ARG A 663 -4.98 22.15 0.81
CA ARG A 663 -4.39 21.88 2.14
C ARG A 663 -2.91 21.55 2.06
N ILE A 664 -2.49 20.76 1.07
CA ILE A 664 -1.08 20.45 0.87
C ILE A 664 -0.31 21.73 0.56
N ILE A 665 -0.82 22.56 -0.34
CA ILE A 665 -0.24 23.85 -0.72
C ILE A 665 -0.13 24.79 0.48
N ASN A 666 -1.17 24.85 1.34
CA ASN A 666 -1.12 25.67 2.55
C ASN A 666 -0.05 25.17 3.54
N ALA A 667 0.07 23.85 3.73
CA ALA A 667 1.11 23.27 4.59
C ALA A 667 2.52 23.54 4.02
N GLN A 668 2.69 23.40 2.71
CA GLN A 668 3.96 23.65 2.03
C GLN A 668 4.35 25.14 2.08
N THR A 669 3.37 26.03 1.90
CA THR A 669 3.56 27.48 2.05
C THR A 669 3.98 27.85 3.48
N ALA A 670 3.36 27.24 4.48
CA ALA A 670 3.73 27.46 5.88
C ALA A 670 5.12 26.89 6.22
N LEU A 671 5.50 25.74 5.65
CA LEU A 671 6.85 25.18 5.75
C LEU A 671 7.90 26.14 5.18
N TRP A 672 7.64 26.72 4.01
CA TRP A 672 8.55 27.69 3.39
C TRP A 672 8.64 28.99 4.18
N LYS A 673 7.53 29.53 4.69
CA LYS A 673 7.53 30.71 5.58
C LYS A 673 8.35 30.48 6.84
N PHE A 674 8.22 29.31 7.46
CA PHE A 674 9.03 28.95 8.62
C PHE A 674 10.53 28.89 8.27
N PHE A 675 10.89 28.22 7.17
CA PHE A 675 12.28 27.98 6.83
C PHE A 675 13.00 29.22 6.28
N TRP A 676 12.38 29.93 5.34
CA TRP A 676 12.94 31.07 4.61
C TRP A 676 12.54 32.44 5.18
N GLY A 677 11.42 32.50 5.90
CA GLY A 677 10.91 33.72 6.53
C GLY A 677 9.69 34.29 5.84
N ASP A 678 9.21 35.41 6.37
CA ASP A 678 8.15 36.22 5.79
C ASP A 678 8.53 37.71 5.68
N LYS A 679 7.56 38.61 5.43
CA LYS A 679 7.81 40.06 5.33
C LYS A 679 8.21 40.70 6.66
N ASN A 680 7.91 40.04 7.79
CA ASN A 680 8.06 40.57 9.14
C ASN A 680 9.19 39.87 9.92
N GLU A 681 9.42 38.58 9.66
CA GLU A 681 10.33 37.74 10.42
C GLU A 681 11.34 37.02 9.52
N SER A 682 12.61 36.99 9.96
CA SER A 682 13.65 36.19 9.33
C SER A 682 13.39 34.70 9.57
N GLY A 683 13.49 33.88 8.52
CA GLY A 683 13.25 32.44 8.63
C GLY A 683 14.27 31.71 9.49
N TYR A 684 13.92 30.47 9.87
CA TYR A 684 14.76 29.58 10.66
C TYR A 684 16.18 29.46 10.10
N PHE A 685 16.31 29.37 8.77
CA PHE A 685 17.60 29.16 8.11
C PHE A 685 18.55 30.37 8.28
N ALA A 686 18.02 31.59 8.20
CA ALA A 686 18.79 32.81 8.40
C ALA A 686 19.22 33.01 9.87
N ALA A 687 18.47 32.44 10.82
CA ALA A 687 18.75 32.53 12.26
C ALA A 687 19.87 31.58 12.72
N LEU A 688 20.29 30.61 11.89
CA LEU A 688 21.36 29.67 12.20
C LEU A 688 22.74 30.35 12.24
N SER A 689 23.68 29.79 13.00
CA SER A 689 25.09 30.22 12.95
C SER A 689 25.71 29.89 11.58
N ALA A 690 26.79 30.59 11.20
CA ALA A 690 27.43 30.38 9.89
C ALA A 690 27.85 28.91 9.64
N ALA A 691 28.32 28.20 10.66
CA ALA A 691 28.69 26.79 10.55
C ALA A 691 27.46 25.88 10.38
N GLU A 692 26.35 26.20 11.03
CA GLU A 692 25.09 25.47 10.87
C GLU A 692 24.44 25.76 9.51
N GLN A 693 24.57 26.98 8.99
CA GLN A 693 24.14 27.33 7.63
C GLN A 693 24.91 26.53 6.58
N GLU A 694 26.23 26.41 6.71
CA GLU A 694 27.07 25.63 5.80
C GLU A 694 26.69 24.15 5.81
N ALA A 695 26.50 23.54 6.99
CA ALA A 695 26.05 22.16 7.12
C ALA A 695 24.63 21.95 6.55
N ALA A 696 23.74 22.92 6.73
CA ALA A 696 22.40 22.87 6.17
C ALA A 696 22.38 22.98 4.65
N LEU A 697 23.22 23.84 4.05
CA LEU A 697 23.38 23.94 2.59
C LEU A 697 23.81 22.62 1.98
N ASP A 698 24.77 21.93 2.60
CA ASP A 698 25.26 20.63 2.15
C ASP A 698 24.14 19.55 2.21
N ILE A 699 23.31 19.54 3.25
CA ILE A 699 22.13 18.66 3.30
C ILE A 699 21.13 19.01 2.19
N LEU A 700 20.86 20.29 1.95
CA LEU A 700 19.91 20.73 0.91
C LEU A 700 20.39 20.34 -0.50
N ASP A 701 21.69 20.48 -0.77
CA ASP A 701 22.33 20.15 -2.05
C ASP A 701 22.31 18.64 -2.32
N ARG A 702 22.78 17.82 -1.36
CA ARG A 702 22.81 16.35 -1.49
C ARG A 702 21.44 15.71 -1.76
N HIS A 703 20.36 16.38 -1.34
CA HIS A 703 18.99 15.89 -1.50
C HIS A 703 18.17 16.67 -2.53
N HIS A 704 18.85 17.38 -3.45
CA HIS A 704 18.23 18.07 -4.59
C HIS A 704 17.12 19.06 -4.17
N SER A 705 17.23 19.66 -2.98
CA SER A 705 16.14 20.42 -2.37
C SER A 705 15.77 21.67 -3.18
N GLU A 706 16.71 22.26 -3.91
CA GLU A 706 16.44 23.42 -4.78
C GLU A 706 15.56 23.03 -5.96
N ALA A 707 15.85 21.91 -6.62
CA ALA A 707 15.07 21.44 -7.74
C ALA A 707 13.65 21.03 -7.30
N VAL A 708 13.52 20.38 -6.13
CA VAL A 708 12.23 20.05 -5.52
C VAL A 708 11.44 21.32 -5.17
N LEU A 709 12.08 22.37 -4.64
CA LEU A 709 11.45 23.66 -4.36
C LEU A 709 10.90 24.31 -5.64
N LEU A 710 11.68 24.35 -6.72
CA LEU A 710 11.24 24.92 -8.00
C LEU A 710 10.07 24.13 -8.60
N CYS A 711 10.13 22.79 -8.58
CA CYS A 711 9.03 21.94 -9.02
C CYS A 711 7.75 22.16 -8.20
N SER A 712 7.91 22.27 -6.89
CA SER A 712 6.80 22.51 -5.96
C SER A 712 6.14 23.87 -6.18
N LEU A 713 6.93 24.94 -6.34
CA LEU A 713 6.42 26.27 -6.63
C LEU A 713 5.66 26.31 -7.96
N PHE A 714 6.18 25.63 -9.00
CA PHE A 714 5.50 25.51 -10.28
C PHE A 714 4.14 24.81 -10.15
N GLN A 715 4.09 23.66 -9.47
CA GLN A 715 2.85 22.90 -9.26
C GLN A 715 1.84 23.69 -8.41
N ALA A 716 2.29 24.28 -7.30
CA ALA A 716 1.44 25.10 -6.44
C ALA A 716 0.85 26.31 -7.20
N HIS A 717 1.64 26.96 -8.06
CA HIS A 717 1.16 28.01 -8.94
C HIS A 717 0.11 27.50 -9.95
N ALA A 718 0.38 26.37 -10.62
CA ALA A 718 -0.56 25.80 -11.59
C ALA A 718 -1.92 25.45 -10.98
N HIS A 719 -1.93 24.91 -9.75
CA HIS A 719 -3.15 24.61 -9.01
C HIS A 719 -3.88 25.88 -8.54
N THR A 720 -3.19 26.82 -7.92
CA THR A 720 -3.82 28.04 -7.35
C THR A 720 -4.26 29.06 -8.40
N TRP A 721 -3.68 29.05 -9.60
CA TRP A 721 -4.05 30.00 -10.67
C TRP A 721 -5.53 29.93 -11.05
N HIS A 722 -6.12 28.73 -10.97
CA HIS A 722 -7.51 28.47 -11.37
C HIS A 722 -8.52 28.60 -10.21
N GLU A 723 -8.06 28.86 -8.98
CA GLU A 723 -8.94 28.96 -7.81
C GLU A 723 -9.76 30.28 -7.79
N PRO A 724 -11.01 30.28 -7.31
CA PRO A 724 -11.84 31.49 -7.29
C PRO A 724 -11.27 32.62 -6.41
N ASP A 725 -10.56 32.26 -5.35
CA ASP A 725 -9.87 33.17 -4.42
C ASP A 725 -8.37 33.18 -4.73
N ASP A 726 -7.76 34.36 -4.84
CA ASP A 726 -6.33 34.51 -5.11
C ASP A 726 -5.47 34.44 -3.84
N LYS A 727 -6.07 34.26 -2.65
CA LYS A 727 -5.35 34.22 -1.37
C LYS A 727 -4.17 33.24 -1.37
N ALA A 728 -4.37 31.98 -1.77
CA ALA A 728 -3.30 30.99 -1.77
C ALA A 728 -2.20 31.33 -2.79
N LEU A 729 -2.58 31.85 -3.96
CA LEU A 729 -1.65 32.32 -4.99
C LEU A 729 -0.79 33.49 -4.48
N VAL A 730 -1.40 34.45 -3.79
CA VAL A 730 -0.73 35.59 -3.14
C VAL A 730 0.25 35.11 -2.08
N GLU A 731 -0.12 34.11 -1.27
CA GLU A 731 0.77 33.58 -0.24
C GLU A 731 1.99 32.85 -0.82
N ILE A 732 1.80 32.00 -1.85
CA ILE A 732 2.91 31.33 -2.54
C ILE A 732 3.82 32.35 -3.21
N ARG A 733 3.24 33.35 -3.90
CA ARG A 733 4.00 34.45 -4.51
C ARG A 733 4.84 35.18 -3.49
N ASP A 734 4.27 35.52 -2.34
CA ASP A 734 4.98 36.27 -1.30
C ASP A 734 6.18 35.46 -0.78
N VAL A 735 6.00 34.16 -0.54
CA VAL A 735 7.12 33.25 -0.23
C VAL A 735 8.17 33.29 -1.33
N TRP A 736 7.76 33.18 -2.59
CA TRP A 736 8.72 33.19 -3.71
C TRP A 736 9.50 34.50 -3.80
N ARG A 737 8.86 35.65 -3.56
CA ARG A 737 9.51 36.96 -3.49
C ARG A 737 10.51 37.09 -2.31
N ILE A 738 10.39 36.27 -1.28
CA ILE A 738 11.31 36.22 -0.14
C ILE A 738 12.49 35.28 -0.43
N VAL A 739 12.22 34.11 -1.00
CA VAL A 739 13.23 33.12 -1.36
C VAL A 739 14.17 33.65 -2.46
N LEU A 740 13.62 34.26 -3.50
CA LEU A 740 14.36 34.75 -4.68
C LEU A 740 15.61 35.59 -4.32
N PRO A 741 15.50 36.66 -3.51
CA PRO A 741 16.66 37.47 -3.12
C PRO A 741 17.40 36.94 -1.87
N HIS A 742 17.02 35.78 -1.33
CA HIS A 742 17.57 35.29 -0.07
C HIS A 742 19.06 34.92 -0.22
N PRO A 743 19.97 35.43 0.62
CA PRO A 743 21.42 35.27 0.42
C PRO A 743 21.92 33.81 0.56
N LEU A 744 21.15 32.96 1.26
CA LEU A 744 21.45 31.53 1.40
C LEU A 744 20.75 30.65 0.36
N TRP A 745 19.95 31.20 -0.54
CA TRP A 745 19.39 30.44 -1.66
C TRP A 745 20.34 30.60 -2.86
N GLN A 746 20.95 29.49 -3.30
CA GLN A 746 22.05 29.50 -4.29
C GLN A 746 21.73 28.62 -5.49
N PRO A 747 20.71 28.98 -6.29
CA PRO A 747 20.22 28.14 -7.38
C PRO A 747 21.34 27.77 -8.33
N THR A 748 21.43 26.48 -8.65
CA THR A 748 22.36 25.98 -9.67
C THR A 748 21.67 25.81 -11.02
N LYS A 749 22.45 25.88 -12.11
CA LYS A 749 21.96 25.55 -13.45
C LYS A 749 21.49 24.09 -13.53
N THR A 750 22.18 23.18 -12.84
CA THR A 750 21.79 21.76 -12.75
C THR A 750 20.40 21.61 -12.12
N ALA A 751 20.14 22.28 -10.99
CA ALA A 751 18.82 22.22 -10.36
C ALA A 751 17.70 22.73 -11.28
N LEU A 752 17.93 23.82 -12.02
CA LEU A 752 16.98 24.32 -13.02
C LEU A 752 16.73 23.33 -14.16
N ASP A 753 17.78 22.72 -14.69
CA ASP A 753 17.70 21.75 -15.79
C ASP A 753 17.02 20.44 -15.33
N ASP A 754 17.30 19.98 -14.10
CA ASP A 754 16.65 18.81 -13.48
C ASP A 754 15.17 19.07 -13.20
N SER A 755 14.80 20.24 -12.65
CA SER A 755 13.41 20.63 -12.48
C SER A 755 12.65 20.68 -13.81
N THR A 756 13.28 21.22 -14.85
CA THR A 756 12.70 21.29 -16.20
C THR A 756 12.49 19.91 -16.79
N THR A 757 13.48 19.03 -16.61
CA THR A 757 13.42 17.63 -17.03
C THR A 757 12.21 16.92 -16.41
N LEU A 758 12.01 17.07 -15.10
CA LEU A 758 10.85 16.49 -14.40
C LEU A 758 9.51 17.11 -14.83
N LEU A 759 9.53 18.38 -15.24
CA LEU A 759 8.35 19.11 -15.70
C LEU A 759 8.18 19.10 -17.23
N GLN A 760 8.85 18.19 -17.96
CA GLN A 760 8.94 18.20 -19.42
C GLN A 760 7.59 18.26 -20.18
N HIS A 761 6.51 17.75 -19.57
CA HIS A 761 5.15 17.83 -20.13
C HIS A 761 4.56 19.25 -20.10
N SER A 762 5.03 20.07 -19.15
CA SER A 762 4.56 21.44 -18.94
C SER A 762 5.58 22.51 -19.37
N CYS A 763 6.87 22.20 -19.30
CA CYS A 763 7.98 23.09 -19.65
C CYS A 763 8.92 22.36 -20.62
N LYS A 764 9.04 22.86 -21.86
CA LYS A 764 9.88 22.22 -22.89
C LYS A 764 11.34 22.62 -22.79
N ALA A 765 11.62 23.75 -22.17
CA ALA A 765 12.95 24.29 -21.94
C ALA A 765 13.04 24.97 -20.58
N THR A 766 14.27 25.14 -20.08
CA THR A 766 14.54 25.78 -18.78
C THR A 766 13.98 27.20 -18.69
N HIS A 767 13.99 27.92 -19.80
CA HIS A 767 13.38 29.24 -19.90
C HIS A 767 11.85 29.22 -19.65
N ASP A 768 11.13 28.16 -20.05
CA ASP A 768 9.67 28.07 -19.83
C ASP A 768 9.35 28.01 -18.33
N LEU A 769 10.14 27.25 -17.56
CA LEU A 769 9.99 27.16 -16.11
C LEU A 769 10.24 28.53 -15.45
N VAL A 770 11.33 29.21 -15.83
CA VAL A 770 11.66 30.53 -15.29
C VAL A 770 10.59 31.57 -15.64
N GLU A 771 10.03 31.55 -16.85
CA GLU A 771 8.92 32.43 -17.24
C GLU A 771 7.66 32.20 -16.38
N LYS A 772 7.36 30.94 -16.03
CA LYS A 772 6.21 30.61 -15.18
C LYS A 772 6.41 31.06 -13.74
N LEU A 773 7.62 30.92 -13.21
CA LEU A 773 7.99 31.43 -11.88
C LEU A 773 8.11 32.97 -11.86
N HIS A 774 8.47 33.58 -12.98
CA HIS A 774 8.41 35.02 -13.17
C HIS A 774 6.96 35.51 -13.14
N ALA A 775 6.05 34.85 -13.86
CA ALA A 775 4.63 35.18 -13.82
C ALA A 775 4.05 35.11 -12.39
N LEU A 776 4.44 34.09 -11.61
CA LEU A 776 4.10 34.00 -10.19
C LEU A 776 4.62 35.21 -9.42
N ALA A 777 5.92 35.49 -9.47
CA ALA A 777 6.54 36.60 -8.73
C ALA A 777 5.99 37.98 -9.12
N SER A 778 5.61 38.16 -10.38
CA SER A 778 5.08 39.40 -10.94
C SER A 778 3.57 39.55 -10.76
N TYR A 779 2.88 38.55 -10.20
CA TYR A 779 1.45 38.63 -9.94
C TYR A 779 1.11 39.74 -8.93
N VAL A 780 0.07 40.53 -9.23
CA VAL A 780 -0.48 41.58 -8.37
C VAL A 780 -1.97 41.33 -8.25
N SER A 781 -2.49 41.27 -7.02
CA SER A 781 -3.93 41.06 -6.81
C SER A 781 -4.71 42.35 -7.02
N ASP A 782 -6.00 42.23 -7.32
CA ASP A 782 -6.87 43.40 -7.54
C ASP A 782 -7.00 44.29 -6.29
N GLY A 783 -6.79 43.72 -5.10
CA GLY A 783 -6.85 44.44 -3.83
C GLY A 783 -5.57 45.20 -3.47
N GLU A 784 -4.40 44.82 -4.00
CA GLU A 784 -3.11 45.44 -3.65
C GLU A 784 -3.01 46.92 -4.04
N PRO A 785 -3.40 47.33 -5.26
CA PRO A 785 -3.44 48.74 -5.62
C PRO A 785 -4.38 49.56 -4.72
N LEU A 786 -5.52 48.99 -4.32
CA LEU A 786 -6.49 49.64 -3.42
C LEU A 786 -5.91 49.80 -2.01
N ALA A 787 -5.24 48.76 -1.50
CA ALA A 787 -4.57 48.80 -0.20
C ALA A 787 -3.40 49.79 -0.18
N ALA A 788 -2.62 49.88 -1.26
CA ALA A 788 -1.53 50.85 -1.40
C ALA A 788 -2.03 52.30 -1.32
N VAL A 789 -3.14 52.61 -2.01
CA VAL A 789 -3.79 53.93 -1.94
C VAL A 789 -4.37 54.15 -0.54
N GLY A 790 -5.09 53.18 0.02
CA GLY A 790 -5.65 53.25 1.36
C GLY A 790 -4.59 53.56 2.43
N GLN A 791 -3.48 52.83 2.42
CA GLN A 791 -2.37 53.03 3.35
C GLN A 791 -1.69 54.41 3.19
N ALA A 792 -1.50 54.88 1.96
CA ALA A 792 -0.90 56.18 1.69
C ALA A 792 -1.78 57.35 2.19
N LEU A 793 -3.10 57.18 2.12
CA LEU A 793 -4.09 58.19 2.53
C LEU A 793 -4.62 58.01 3.96
N GLY A 794 -4.34 56.88 4.62
CA GLY A 794 -4.83 56.57 5.96
C GLY A 794 -6.29 56.11 6.01
N CYS A 795 -6.84 55.61 4.90
CA CYS A 795 -8.21 55.10 4.80
C CYS A 795 -8.25 53.59 4.56
N ARG A 796 -9.43 52.99 4.74
CA ARG A 796 -9.63 51.55 4.49
C ARG A 796 -9.71 51.28 2.99
N SER A 797 -9.12 50.18 2.52
CA SER A 797 -9.06 49.83 1.09
C SER A 797 -10.43 49.70 0.42
N GLU A 798 -11.49 49.36 1.18
CA GLU A 798 -12.86 49.28 0.64
C GLU A 798 -13.47 50.65 0.30
N GLN A 799 -12.84 51.74 0.74
CA GLN A 799 -13.23 53.11 0.38
C GLN A 799 -12.52 53.63 -0.88
N VAL A 800 -11.66 52.80 -1.49
CA VAL A 800 -10.99 53.10 -2.75
C VAL A 800 -11.60 52.24 -3.84
N THR A 801 -12.03 52.85 -4.93
CA THR A 801 -12.56 52.14 -6.11
C THR A 801 -11.75 52.48 -7.36
N ILE A 802 -11.58 51.51 -8.25
CA ILE A 802 -10.96 51.75 -9.56
C ILE A 802 -12.08 51.95 -10.59
N THR A 803 -12.06 53.10 -11.24
CA THR A 803 -12.97 53.43 -12.34
C THR A 803 -12.17 53.76 -13.60
N SER A 804 -12.75 53.55 -14.78
CA SER A 804 -12.12 53.97 -16.04
C SER A 804 -12.59 55.38 -16.38
N GLY A 805 -11.64 56.29 -16.60
CA GLY A 805 -11.95 57.67 -16.99
C GLY A 805 -11.14 58.12 -18.20
N ARG A 806 -11.76 58.96 -19.04
CA ARG A 806 -11.10 59.52 -20.23
C ARG A 806 -10.34 60.79 -19.87
N VAL A 807 -9.02 60.77 -20.01
CA VAL A 807 -8.13 61.90 -19.72
C VAL A 807 -7.36 62.31 -20.97
N ASN A 808 -6.99 63.59 -21.08
CA ASN A 808 -6.19 64.08 -22.19
C ASN A 808 -4.71 64.15 -21.80
N ARG A 809 -3.89 63.21 -22.30
CA ARG A 809 -2.47 63.07 -21.96
C ARG A 809 -1.56 63.87 -22.91
N ARG A 810 -1.88 65.15 -23.09
CA ARG A 810 -1.14 66.10 -23.95
C ARG A 810 -0.80 65.52 -25.33
N SER A 811 0.47 65.14 -25.55
CA SER A 811 1.04 64.61 -26.79
C SER A 811 0.40 63.29 -27.25
N MET A 812 -0.19 62.53 -26.32
CA MET A 812 -0.83 61.22 -26.55
C MET A 812 -2.34 61.33 -26.88
N GLY A 813 -2.93 62.52 -26.71
CA GLY A 813 -4.37 62.74 -26.89
C GLY A 813 -5.25 62.06 -25.82
N PRO A 814 -6.57 61.96 -26.08
CA PRO A 814 -7.52 61.39 -25.12
C PRO A 814 -7.38 59.87 -24.97
N GLN A 815 -7.09 59.40 -23.76
CA GLN A 815 -6.96 57.98 -23.42
C GLN A 815 -7.87 57.61 -22.24
N ASN A 816 -8.34 56.36 -22.21
CA ASN A 816 -8.98 55.81 -21.03
C ASN A 816 -7.88 55.30 -20.09
N VAL A 817 -7.92 55.76 -18.85
CA VAL A 817 -6.93 55.41 -17.81
C VAL A 817 -7.67 54.96 -16.55
N PRO A 818 -7.04 54.12 -15.72
CA PRO A 818 -7.57 53.81 -14.40
C PRO A 818 -7.52 55.05 -13.50
N ILE A 819 -8.60 55.28 -12.77
CA ILE A 819 -8.77 56.34 -11.78
C ILE A 819 -9.11 55.69 -10.45
N TYR A 820 -8.26 55.92 -9.45
CA TYR A 820 -8.49 55.52 -8.07
C TYR A 820 -9.33 56.60 -7.40
N ALA A 821 -10.63 56.32 -7.24
CA ALA A 821 -11.58 57.19 -6.59
C ALA A 821 -11.66 56.86 -5.10
N ILE A 822 -11.46 57.87 -4.25
CA ILE A 822 -11.52 57.78 -2.80
C ILE A 822 -12.86 58.34 -2.33
N GLU A 823 -13.63 57.54 -1.60
CA GLU A 823 -14.99 57.86 -1.13
C GLU A 823 -15.08 57.94 0.40
N ASP A 824 -13.95 58.22 1.06
CA ASP A 824 -13.85 58.38 2.52
C ASP A 824 -13.81 59.88 2.89
N PRO A 825 -14.79 60.40 3.66
CA PRO A 825 -14.80 61.79 4.11
C PRO A 825 -13.67 62.13 5.10
N ASP A 826 -13.09 61.14 5.76
CA ASP A 826 -12.01 61.32 6.73
C ASP A 826 -10.61 61.16 6.09
N ALA A 827 -10.53 60.72 4.84
CA ALA A 827 -9.28 60.65 4.09
C ALA A 827 -8.83 62.04 3.65
N SER A 828 -7.52 62.29 3.68
CA SER A 828 -6.93 63.53 3.20
C SER A 828 -5.95 63.26 2.06
N LEU A 829 -6.41 63.47 0.83
CA LEU A 829 -5.52 63.52 -0.33
C LEU A 829 -4.76 64.86 -0.29
N THR A 830 -3.48 64.78 0.05
CA THR A 830 -2.53 65.90 0.14
C THR A 830 -1.42 65.67 -0.89
N PRO A 831 -0.61 66.69 -1.23
CA PRO A 831 0.56 66.49 -2.08
C PRO A 831 1.47 65.34 -1.61
N GLY A 832 1.67 65.20 -0.29
CA GLY A 832 2.50 64.15 0.30
C GLY A 832 1.86 62.75 0.33
N SER A 833 0.54 62.63 0.51
CA SER A 833 -0.14 61.33 0.39
C SER A 833 -0.30 60.91 -1.08
N ALA A 834 -0.50 61.86 -2.00
CA ALA A 834 -0.51 61.62 -3.45
C ALA A 834 0.85 61.08 -3.94
N TRP A 835 1.95 61.74 -3.56
CA TRP A 835 3.30 61.29 -3.90
C TRP A 835 3.61 59.88 -3.38
N ARG A 836 3.21 59.57 -2.14
CA ARG A 836 3.37 58.22 -1.57
C ARG A 836 2.52 57.19 -2.32
N ALA A 837 1.27 57.50 -2.62
CA ALA A 837 0.39 56.62 -3.38
C ALA A 837 0.91 56.35 -4.80
N PHE A 838 1.39 57.39 -5.51
CA PHE A 838 2.01 57.21 -6.83
C PHE A 838 3.26 56.35 -6.78
N SER A 839 4.13 56.55 -5.79
CA SER A 839 5.34 55.75 -5.61
C SER A 839 5.00 54.29 -5.34
N SER A 840 4.05 54.00 -4.44
CA SER A 840 3.62 52.63 -4.14
C SER A 840 2.95 51.95 -5.34
N LEU A 841 2.07 52.66 -6.07
CA LEU A 841 1.40 52.10 -7.24
C LEU A 841 2.35 51.88 -8.43
N ALA A 842 3.33 52.77 -8.62
CA ALA A 842 4.36 52.60 -9.64
C ALA A 842 5.33 51.46 -9.30
N ALA A 843 5.57 51.19 -8.02
CA ALA A 843 6.32 50.00 -7.57
C ALA A 843 5.56 48.69 -7.84
N LEU A 844 4.22 48.68 -7.74
CA LEU A 844 3.39 47.52 -8.08
C LEU A 844 3.30 47.27 -9.59
N HIS A 845 3.31 48.35 -10.39
CA HIS A 845 3.24 48.29 -11.85
C HIS A 845 4.31 49.17 -12.50
N PRO A 846 5.56 48.71 -12.64
CA PRO A 846 6.66 49.51 -13.19
C PRO A 846 6.42 50.04 -14.61
N GLU A 847 5.54 49.36 -15.37
CA GLU A 847 5.16 49.73 -16.74
C GLU A 847 3.98 50.74 -16.80
N VAL A 848 3.50 51.21 -15.65
CA VAL A 848 2.36 52.13 -15.60
C VAL A 848 2.78 53.50 -16.14
N GLU A 849 2.16 53.90 -17.26
CA GLU A 849 2.48 55.19 -17.85
C GLU A 849 1.73 56.36 -17.21
N TYR A 850 0.59 56.09 -16.55
CA TYR A 850 -0.30 57.11 -16.01
C TYR A 850 -1.11 56.60 -14.82
N ILE A 851 -1.11 57.36 -13.72
CA ILE A 851 -1.93 57.10 -12.53
C ILE A 851 -2.73 58.36 -12.19
N ARG A 852 -4.01 58.20 -11.82
CA ARG A 852 -4.83 59.30 -11.30
C ARG A 852 -5.57 58.92 -10.03
N LEU A 853 -5.51 59.80 -9.05
CA LEU A 853 -6.25 59.75 -7.79
C LEU A 853 -7.32 60.85 -7.80
N GLU A 854 -8.53 60.52 -7.35
CA GLU A 854 -9.61 61.48 -7.18
C GLU A 854 -10.23 61.31 -5.79
N ASP A 855 -10.05 62.32 -4.93
CA ASP A 855 -10.79 62.42 -3.68
C ASP A 855 -12.13 63.11 -3.96
N ARG A 856 -13.20 62.32 -3.98
CA ARG A 856 -14.55 62.79 -4.30
C ARG A 856 -15.19 63.55 -3.15
N SER A 857 -14.75 63.31 -1.92
CA SER A 857 -15.28 63.97 -0.72
C SER A 857 -14.82 65.43 -0.63
N HIS A 858 -13.61 65.70 -1.12
CA HIS A 858 -12.97 67.03 -1.03
C HIS A 858 -12.76 67.73 -2.38
N ASP A 859 -13.19 67.11 -3.49
CA ASP A 859 -12.97 67.59 -4.88
C ASP A 859 -11.49 67.87 -5.20
N VAL A 860 -10.62 66.97 -4.73
CA VAL A 860 -9.18 67.03 -4.96
C VAL A 860 -8.79 65.97 -5.99
N ILE A 861 -7.91 66.33 -6.91
CA ILE A 861 -7.34 65.40 -7.88
C ILE A 861 -5.82 65.42 -7.85
N ALA A 862 -5.22 64.27 -8.12
CA ALA A 862 -3.79 64.20 -8.38
C ALA A 862 -3.53 63.23 -9.55
N PHE A 863 -2.52 63.50 -10.37
CA PHE A 863 -2.06 62.52 -11.36
C PHE A 863 -0.54 62.51 -11.50
N ALA A 864 -0.05 61.36 -11.96
CA ALA A 864 1.33 61.13 -12.35
C ALA A 864 1.36 60.57 -13.77
N ASP A 865 1.91 61.33 -14.73
CA ASP A 865 2.17 60.87 -16.10
C ASP A 865 3.67 60.63 -16.26
N PHE A 866 4.10 59.40 -16.00
CA PHE A 866 5.50 58.99 -16.06
C PHE A 866 6.11 59.13 -17.46
N ARG A 867 5.29 59.06 -18.51
CA ARG A 867 5.75 59.16 -19.89
C ARG A 867 6.00 60.61 -20.33
N ASN A 868 5.20 61.54 -19.82
CA ASN A 868 5.32 62.96 -20.13
C ASN A 868 6.09 63.76 -19.06
N ASP A 869 6.56 63.10 -18.00
CA ASP A 869 7.25 63.72 -16.85
C ASP A 869 6.40 64.84 -16.22
N ASP A 870 5.11 64.57 -16.00
CA ASP A 870 4.11 65.54 -15.56
C ASP A 870 3.38 65.03 -14.31
N PHE A 871 3.59 65.68 -13.17
CA PHE A 871 3.05 65.28 -11.88
C PHE A 871 2.34 66.47 -11.22
N LEU A 872 1.05 66.32 -10.95
CA LEU A 872 0.22 67.43 -10.49
C LEU A 872 -0.70 67.00 -9.35
N TYR A 873 -0.85 67.88 -8.39
CA TYR A 873 -1.91 67.92 -7.40
C TYR A 873 -2.76 69.17 -7.63
N ALA A 874 -4.08 69.03 -7.59
CA ALA A 874 -5.01 70.13 -7.77
C ALA A 874 -6.21 70.00 -6.82
N ASP A 875 -6.35 70.96 -5.92
CA ASP A 875 -7.55 71.17 -5.12
C ASP A 875 -8.49 72.10 -5.89
N ARG A 876 -9.59 71.54 -6.40
CA ARG A 876 -10.53 72.28 -7.24
C ARG A 876 -11.49 73.15 -6.43
N ALA A 877 -11.66 72.86 -5.14
CA ALA A 877 -12.49 73.66 -4.25
C ALA A 877 -11.80 75.00 -3.91
N THR A 878 -10.47 75.01 -3.83
CA THR A 878 -9.67 76.21 -3.51
C THR A 878 -8.91 76.82 -4.68
N ASP A 879 -8.92 76.16 -5.86
CA ASP A 879 -8.15 76.50 -7.06
C ASP A 879 -6.62 76.50 -6.83
N ASP A 880 -6.16 75.70 -5.85
CA ASP A 880 -4.75 75.51 -5.54
C ASP A 880 -4.16 74.34 -6.35
N ASN A 881 -3.12 74.64 -7.13
CA ASN A 881 -2.46 73.67 -8.01
C ASN A 881 -0.97 73.62 -7.68
N GLN A 882 -0.48 72.41 -7.38
CA GLN A 882 0.91 72.17 -7.03
C GLN A 882 1.52 71.12 -7.96
N VAL A 883 2.70 71.43 -8.51
CA VAL A 883 3.54 70.44 -9.19
C VAL A 883 4.17 69.54 -8.13
N LEU A 884 4.03 68.24 -8.30
CA LEU A 884 4.61 67.25 -7.39
C LEU A 884 6.02 66.88 -7.84
N ASP A 885 6.86 66.48 -6.89
CA ASP A 885 8.13 65.83 -7.21
C ASP A 885 7.87 64.49 -7.92
N PRO A 886 8.79 64.03 -8.79
CA PRO A 886 8.69 62.72 -9.41
C PRO A 886 8.54 61.60 -8.36
N PRO A 887 7.58 60.66 -8.52
CA PRO A 887 7.44 59.50 -7.66
C PRO A 887 8.67 58.58 -7.77
N VAL A 888 8.98 57.86 -6.69
CA VAL A 888 10.11 56.93 -6.66
C VAL A 888 9.66 55.56 -7.16
N THR A 889 10.37 55.03 -8.15
CA THR A 889 10.20 53.67 -8.68
C THR A 889 11.38 52.80 -8.24
N GLU A 890 11.38 52.34 -6.99
CA GLU A 890 12.38 51.37 -6.54
C GLU A 890 12.06 49.99 -7.11
N THR A 891 13.01 49.41 -7.85
CA THR A 891 12.90 48.04 -8.33
C THR A 891 13.00 47.09 -7.13
N PRO A 892 12.02 46.21 -6.91
CA PRO A 892 12.06 45.28 -5.79
C PRO A 892 13.26 44.33 -5.88
N PRO A 893 13.88 43.92 -4.75
CA PRO A 893 15.02 43.01 -4.75
C PRO A 893 14.76 41.68 -5.48
N TRP A 894 13.54 41.14 -5.36
CA TRP A 894 13.12 39.92 -6.04
C TRP A 894 13.12 40.04 -7.57
N SER A 895 12.90 41.24 -8.11
CA SER A 895 12.91 41.50 -9.55
C SER A 895 14.34 41.46 -10.11
N THR A 896 15.32 41.99 -9.36
CA THR A 896 16.74 41.85 -9.72
C THR A 896 17.22 40.41 -9.64
N ALA A 897 16.81 39.66 -8.61
CA ALA A 897 17.15 38.24 -8.46
C ALA A 897 16.56 37.36 -9.59
N LEU A 898 15.36 37.67 -10.07
CA LEU A 898 14.78 37.02 -11.26
C LEU A 898 15.61 37.23 -12.52
N GLY A 899 16.21 38.40 -12.69
CA GLY A 899 17.13 38.66 -13.80
C GLY A 899 18.29 37.69 -13.84
N ALA A 900 18.90 37.40 -12.68
CA ALA A 900 19.97 36.41 -12.56
C ALA A 900 19.49 34.98 -12.88
N LEU A 901 18.25 34.64 -12.52
CA LEU A 901 17.65 33.33 -12.84
C LEU A 901 17.41 33.17 -14.37
N HIS A 902 17.00 34.25 -15.05
CA HIS A 902 16.87 34.29 -16.52
C HIS A 902 18.21 34.15 -17.23
N GLU A 903 19.26 34.83 -16.75
CA GLU A 903 20.62 34.69 -17.27
C GLU A 903 21.12 33.23 -17.13
N MET A 904 20.83 32.59 -16.00
CA MET A 904 21.21 31.19 -15.74
C MET A 904 20.49 30.21 -16.68
N ALA A 905 19.22 30.48 -17.01
CA ALA A 905 18.43 29.73 -17.99
C ALA A 905 18.83 30.00 -19.46
N GLY A 906 19.72 30.97 -19.72
CA GLY A 906 20.28 31.25 -21.04
C GLY A 906 19.42 32.12 -21.96
N ALA A 907 18.48 32.90 -21.41
CA ALA A 907 17.67 33.85 -22.19
C ALA A 907 18.26 35.27 -22.15
N GLU A 908 18.26 36.00 -23.28
CA GLU A 908 18.41 37.47 -23.25
C GLU A 908 17.20 38.05 -22.52
N ALA A 909 17.41 38.97 -21.57
CA ALA A 909 16.36 39.60 -20.78
C ALA A 909 15.29 40.25 -21.70
N VAL A 910 14.20 39.53 -21.97
CA VAL A 910 13.09 40.03 -22.77
C VAL A 910 12.22 40.91 -21.88
N ALA A 911 12.02 42.17 -22.28
CA ALA A 911 10.99 43.01 -21.70
C ALA A 911 9.60 42.42 -22.05
N ILE A 912 8.94 41.77 -21.09
CA ILE A 912 7.65 41.09 -21.30
C ILE A 912 6.53 41.79 -20.50
N ARG A 913 5.42 42.03 -21.21
CA ARG A 913 4.18 42.66 -20.72
C ARG A 913 3.41 41.74 -19.77
N TYR A 914 3.00 42.30 -18.63
CA TYR A 914 2.07 41.71 -17.66
C TYR A 914 0.79 41.18 -18.35
N ARG A 915 0.51 39.88 -18.23
CA ARG A 915 -0.81 39.32 -18.57
C ARG A 915 -1.71 39.41 -17.33
N GLN A 916 -2.83 40.12 -17.47
CA GLN A 916 -3.93 40.04 -16.51
C GLN A 916 -4.63 38.68 -16.62
N ARG A 917 -5.22 38.27 -15.49
CA ARG A 917 -5.87 36.97 -15.24
C ARG A 917 -7.01 36.66 -16.22
#